data_AF-A0A813VRF3-F1
#
_entry.id   AF-A0A813VRF3-F1
#
_cell.length_a   1.000
_cell.length_b   1.000
_cell.length_c   1.000
_cell.angle_alpha   90.00
_cell.angle_beta   90.00
_cell.angle_gamma   90.00
#
_symmetry.space_group_name_H-M   'P 1'
#
loop_
_entity.id
_entity.type
_entity.pdbx_description
1 polymer ?
#
loop_
_entity_poly.entity_id
_entity_poly.type
_entity_poly.pdbx_seq_one_letter_code
_entity_poly.pdbx_strand_id
1 'polypeptide(L)'
;MSEEIKDDNDVQSDDGNQEHEQTEEIIPQVSLNGEEEHEPAQEIIPQVSINGEEENEPVLATPNGRETPSPTLSMSDVFIDKQNDSLPISTENNTQQLLQVISEKSNKEASSAILNTLVDGDFDLDKNYIIQNTKNLSELFSMFNEMSPSLQAEILSVLIGIMRKSERNLLVCVDANIYNKVFELLNDIENDVVANLLVDILTVLTSLTINVNELKLLLRYLKTENKIWKKHSVKLLNIFHHLPYRHGPDEFFNFPGRNNSGLVLPPIKTWPYQNGFTIATWFRIDPVANSVIEKEKPYLYWFCTSKGHGYTAHFVGNCLVISYSKLKEKSFQHCIQYEFKSREWYMITFAHQYQRWSKSSVQCHINGQLVSTAYFPWSIESGELFDKCYIGCTPEHNDLTSFSGQLSTFYLFSIYLEPMIVQGLYKLGPAYKNQFKFEHESAHILSEGQRKAMYDGKLMNSIVFNYNPIACEEKLVLQAGPKSNVSHFVHNAHAQMLSNVRSVVTHSIYSTLHSIGGIQVIFPLFDQLDHQQMNGTITYNVCSVLLLTLCELIERSYTIQHQMLSSKGFLTIGYYLEKSSKQHINMEVLNALITLTNFFVKIQSKNSPLLLKQLFVHIFFNPSIWIYCSVDVQMRLYTYLATEFITYNEIYHSIQPISGIIQTLHTLKYFYWIVKPSHQAKALDDNRPTREQITEMRRYMLLYMKQLVVSSSGTQEEELQAILNYLHTVHEDENLIDVLDMAVNLMSEYPKTMVPAFDRRQGLRTVFKLLANNSESTRLQALKLFGFFLQRSTIKRKTDSMQPHNLFSILTDRLLLNPNGFTMSTYNILFEILVEKVNGPIVEKRSAEITGDWKIENSAMIKVIATLLRNSPDNIYLYDIKSRFLDDMILLSCASRENRRIILQMSVWQEYLLGIAYIYPSNDRQVEVTDRVFELLKILLHHAIKFEFGGWRVWIDTLSILHGRVTKEDYYRKINKMVENMKDNDENDQKTPTESGAETPIDGHTVVTPTRSTSNRQVFNKSNQLPPFSISEYKYSPLHIRLLHSVFDSIETDVRAWKSDPTKPITDAINHADNQIFCVNVIHIISQMSDILCNACGGLLPLLASATSASHEAEVLENSEGLSPYNALKILKRVMSLADLFILNKYYMVNL
;
A
#
# COMPACT_ATOMS: atom_id res chain seq x y z
N MET A 1 26.68 8.93 50.96
CA MET A 1 25.63 9.96 50.88
C MET A 1 24.32 9.20 50.80
N SER A 2 23.69 8.87 51.93
CA SER A 2 22.89 9.79 52.79
C SER A 2 21.64 10.24 52.03
N GLU A 3 20.53 9.50 52.07
CA GLU A 3 19.59 9.30 53.20
C GLU A 3 18.62 10.47 53.38
N GLU A 4 17.33 10.20 53.16
CA GLU A 4 16.22 10.33 54.12
C GLU A 4 15.04 9.55 53.47
N ILE A 5 14.45 8.50 54.06
CA ILE A 5 13.68 8.42 55.31
C ILE A 5 12.34 9.18 55.17
N LYS A 6 11.16 8.64 55.48
CA LYS A 6 10.63 7.27 55.70
C LYS A 6 9.13 7.43 56.04
N ASP A 7 8.46 6.30 56.19
CA ASP A 7 7.26 6.02 57.00
C ASP A 7 6.01 5.64 56.18
N ASP A 8 5.24 4.60 56.51
CA ASP A 8 5.41 3.30 57.20
C ASP A 8 3.96 2.92 57.62
N ASN A 9 3.51 1.70 57.28
CA ASN A 9 2.59 0.87 58.10
C ASN A 9 1.09 1.34 58.22
N ASP A 10 0.06 0.49 58.39
CA ASP A 10 -0.05 -0.98 58.26
C ASP A 10 -1.52 -1.49 58.24
N VAL A 11 -1.70 -2.81 57.98
CA VAL A 11 -2.71 -3.75 58.60
C VAL A 11 -4.23 -3.43 58.44
N GLN A 12 -4.95 -4.13 57.53
CA GLN A 12 -5.90 -5.29 57.76
C GLN A 12 -7.34 -4.89 58.21
N SER A 13 -8.39 -5.16 57.40
CA SER A 13 -9.27 -6.38 57.35
C SER A 13 -10.66 -6.07 57.98
N ASP A 14 -11.79 -6.78 57.79
CA ASP A 14 -12.15 -8.08 57.17
C ASP A 14 -13.51 -8.02 56.41
N ASP A 15 -13.82 -9.11 55.66
CA ASP A 15 -15.12 -9.69 55.25
C ASP A 15 -16.33 -8.87 54.70
N GLY A 16 -17.04 -9.42 53.69
CA GLY A 16 -18.17 -8.72 53.03
C GLY A 16 -19.07 -9.46 52.01
N ASN A 17 -19.11 -10.80 51.98
CA ASN A 17 -20.11 -11.68 51.32
C ASN A 17 -20.46 -11.60 49.80
N GLN A 18 -20.28 -12.78 49.16
CA GLN A 18 -21.22 -13.52 48.29
C GLN A 18 -21.57 -13.08 46.84
N GLU A 19 -21.10 -13.93 45.91
CA GLU A 19 -21.90 -14.74 44.95
C GLU A 19 -22.98 -14.07 44.07
N HIS A 20 -22.74 -14.06 42.76
CA HIS A 20 -23.38 -15.04 41.87
C HIS A 20 -22.61 -15.22 40.55
N GLU A 21 -22.72 -16.41 39.95
CA GLU A 21 -22.00 -16.82 38.74
C GLU A 21 -22.64 -16.30 37.43
N GLN A 22 -21.83 -16.23 36.37
CA GLN A 22 -22.31 -16.06 34.99
C GLN A 22 -22.51 -17.43 34.33
N THR A 23 -23.66 -17.66 33.70
CA THR A 23 -23.93 -18.83 32.84
C THR A 23 -24.58 -18.39 31.53
N GLU A 24 -24.40 -19.21 30.49
CA GLU A 24 -24.85 -18.92 29.12
C GLU A 24 -26.27 -19.44 28.86
N GLU A 25 -27.13 -18.62 28.24
CA GLU A 25 -28.25 -19.08 27.41
C GLU A 25 -28.07 -18.41 26.04
N ILE A 26 -27.97 -19.09 24.88
CA ILE A 26 -28.68 -20.27 24.33
C ILE A 26 -30.08 -19.91 23.80
N ILE A 27 -30.30 -20.33 22.55
CA ILE A 27 -31.45 -20.01 21.70
C ILE A 27 -32.69 -20.81 22.14
N PRO A 28 -33.86 -20.17 22.32
CA PRO A 28 -35.14 -20.86 22.26
C PRO A 28 -35.60 -21.04 20.80
N GLN A 29 -35.92 -22.27 20.42
CA GLN A 29 -36.69 -22.60 19.22
C GLN A 29 -38.01 -23.26 19.62
N VAL A 30 -38.87 -23.52 18.63
CA VAL A 30 -40.17 -24.24 18.71
C VAL A 30 -41.31 -23.40 19.28
N SER A 31 -42.53 -23.37 18.72
CA SER A 31 -43.07 -23.54 17.35
C SER A 31 -44.57 -23.26 17.43
N LEU A 32 -45.21 -22.72 16.40
CA LEU A 32 -46.63 -22.96 16.09
C LEU A 32 -46.97 -22.42 14.68
N ASN A 33 -47.98 -23.02 14.04
CA ASN A 33 -48.47 -22.60 12.73
C ASN A 33 -49.55 -21.51 12.90
N GLY A 34 -49.58 -20.55 11.97
CA GLY A 34 -50.65 -19.56 11.82
C GLY A 34 -50.46 -18.80 10.51
N GLU A 35 -51.53 -18.62 9.75
CA GLU A 35 -51.54 -17.87 8.49
C GLU A 35 -51.78 -16.39 8.78
N GLU A 36 -50.97 -15.49 8.23
CA GLU A 36 -51.36 -14.11 7.87
C GLU A 36 -50.25 -13.45 7.03
N GLU A 37 -50.57 -13.06 5.79
CA GLU A 37 -49.71 -12.23 4.94
C GLU A 37 -50.00 -10.75 5.20
N HIS A 38 -48.98 -9.91 5.40
CA HIS A 38 -49.15 -8.45 5.29
C HIS A 38 -47.88 -7.74 4.82
N GLU A 39 -48.08 -6.53 4.29
CA GLU A 39 -47.25 -5.92 3.25
C GLU A 39 -46.21 -4.91 3.78
N PRO A 40 -45.13 -4.64 3.03
CA PRO A 40 -44.33 -3.44 3.21
C PRO A 40 -45.13 -2.19 2.78
N ALA A 41 -45.14 -1.16 3.61
CA ALA A 41 -45.90 0.07 3.36
C ALA A 41 -45.47 0.79 2.06
N GLN A 42 -46.43 1.05 1.17
CA GLN A 42 -46.22 1.77 -0.08
C GLN A 42 -46.34 3.29 0.10
N GLU A 43 -45.55 4.07 -0.64
CA GLU A 43 -45.76 5.51 -0.78
C GLU A 43 -46.98 5.79 -1.68
N ILE A 44 -47.80 6.78 -1.30
CA ILE A 44 -49.12 6.99 -1.89
C ILE A 44 -49.00 7.70 -3.26
N ILE A 45 -49.31 6.97 -4.34
CA ILE A 45 -49.55 7.51 -5.68
C ILE A 45 -51.05 7.39 -5.99
N PRO A 46 -51.82 8.49 -6.12
CA PRO A 46 -53.20 8.43 -6.57
C PRO A 46 -53.25 8.18 -8.09
N GLN A 47 -53.50 6.93 -8.51
CA GLN A 47 -53.95 6.66 -9.88
C GLN A 47 -55.45 6.93 -10.00
N VAL A 48 -55.86 7.49 -11.15
CA VAL A 48 -57.27 7.58 -11.55
C VAL A 48 -57.64 6.31 -12.30
N SER A 49 -58.71 5.65 -11.88
CA SER A 49 -59.16 4.37 -12.43
C SER A 49 -59.61 4.47 -13.89
N ILE A 50 -59.34 3.42 -14.66
CA ILE A 50 -59.97 3.18 -15.97
C ILE A 50 -60.64 1.80 -15.93
N ASN A 51 -61.97 1.79 -15.93
CA ASN A 51 -62.74 0.74 -16.60
C ASN A 51 -63.30 1.39 -17.88
N GLY A 52 -63.15 0.74 -19.03
CA GLY A 52 -63.70 1.22 -20.30
C GLY A 52 -64.90 0.40 -20.75
N GLU A 53 -65.60 0.88 -21.78
CA GLU A 53 -66.27 0.05 -22.78
C GLU A 53 -66.60 0.88 -24.03
N GLU A 54 -67.16 0.21 -25.03
CA GLU A 54 -67.04 0.38 -26.48
C GLU A 54 -67.62 1.66 -27.16
N GLU A 55 -66.97 2.00 -28.29
CA GLU A 55 -67.47 2.52 -29.59
C GLU A 55 -68.58 3.60 -29.76
N ASN A 56 -68.43 4.32 -30.89
CA ASN A 56 -69.41 5.09 -31.69
C ASN A 56 -69.54 6.62 -31.50
N GLU A 57 -69.44 7.32 -32.64
CA GLU A 57 -69.97 8.68 -32.90
C GLU A 57 -71.53 8.61 -33.07
N PRO A 58 -72.32 9.70 -33.35
CA PRO A 58 -71.93 11.09 -33.67
C PRO A 58 -72.88 12.23 -33.17
N VAL A 59 -72.64 13.45 -33.69
CA VAL A 59 -73.63 14.54 -33.99
C VAL A 59 -74.14 15.49 -32.87
N LEU A 60 -74.41 16.71 -33.33
CA LEU A 60 -74.91 17.96 -32.71
C LEU A 60 -75.99 17.85 -31.60
N ALA A 61 -75.91 18.76 -30.62
CA ALA A 61 -76.98 19.75 -30.34
C ALA A 61 -76.51 20.93 -29.44
N THR A 62 -77.04 22.14 -29.73
CA THR A 62 -77.17 23.30 -28.81
C THR A 62 -78.67 23.43 -28.41
N PRO A 63 -79.18 24.38 -27.57
CA PRO A 63 -78.56 25.59 -27.01
C PRO A 63 -78.97 25.95 -25.54
N ASN A 64 -78.68 27.20 -25.14
CA ASN A 64 -79.18 27.96 -23.95
C ASN A 64 -78.64 27.57 -22.56
N GLY A 65 -78.34 28.50 -21.64
CA GLY A 65 -78.24 29.97 -21.78
C GLY A 65 -78.45 30.74 -20.46
N ARG A 66 -77.95 31.98 -20.39
CA ARG A 66 -78.10 33.01 -19.32
C ARG A 66 -77.29 32.85 -18.02
N GLU A 67 -76.73 33.90 -17.39
CA GLU A 67 -76.43 35.28 -17.83
C GLU A 67 -75.50 36.02 -16.83
N THR A 68 -75.06 37.25 -17.18
CA THR A 68 -74.40 38.27 -16.32
C THR A 68 -72.85 38.17 -16.17
N PRO A 69 -72.12 39.29 -15.93
CA PRO A 69 -71.63 40.07 -17.08
C PRO A 69 -70.17 40.60 -16.97
N SER A 70 -69.61 41.03 -18.11
CA SER A 70 -68.35 41.77 -18.22
C SER A 70 -68.57 43.20 -18.76
N PRO A 71 -67.92 44.24 -18.20
CA PRO A 71 -67.84 45.56 -18.82
C PRO A 71 -66.50 45.78 -19.52
N THR A 72 -66.53 46.01 -20.83
CA THR A 72 -65.40 46.64 -21.56
C THR A 72 -65.31 48.12 -21.25
N LEU A 73 -64.09 48.66 -21.14
CA LEU A 73 -63.82 50.09 -21.32
C LEU A 73 -62.49 50.29 -22.06
N SER A 74 -62.44 51.32 -22.88
CA SER A 74 -61.41 51.56 -23.89
C SER A 74 -60.26 52.44 -23.42
N MET A 75 -59.09 52.30 -24.03
CA MET A 75 -58.13 53.40 -24.20
C MET A 75 -57.80 53.60 -25.68
N SER A 76 -58.25 54.72 -26.22
CA SER A 76 -57.62 55.41 -27.34
C SER A 76 -56.52 56.35 -26.80
N ASP A 77 -55.85 57.05 -27.71
CA ASP A 77 -55.02 58.25 -27.43
C ASP A 77 -53.69 58.01 -26.69
N VAL A 78 -52.75 57.40 -27.41
CA VAL A 78 -51.32 57.71 -27.28
C VAL A 78 -50.85 58.36 -28.59
N PHE A 79 -50.02 59.39 -28.49
CA PHE A 79 -49.69 60.28 -29.60
C PHE A 79 -48.87 59.62 -30.72
N ILE A 80 -49.11 60.10 -31.93
CA ILE A 80 -48.22 59.91 -33.08
C ILE A 80 -46.87 60.57 -32.77
N ASP A 81 -45.79 59.79 -32.84
CA ASP A 81 -44.49 60.33 -33.27
C ASP A 81 -43.96 59.49 -34.45
N LYS A 82 -43.04 60.06 -35.21
CA LYS A 82 -42.94 59.79 -36.65
C LYS A 82 -42.19 58.52 -37.01
N GLN A 83 -42.63 57.92 -38.11
CA GLN A 83 -41.85 56.97 -38.89
C GLN A 83 -40.46 57.52 -39.19
N ASN A 84 -39.44 56.69 -38.97
CA ASN A 84 -38.21 56.76 -39.72
C ASN A 84 -38.13 55.41 -40.46
N ASP A 85 -38.75 55.34 -41.64
CA ASP A 85 -38.77 54.12 -42.45
C ASP A 85 -37.36 53.85 -43.01
N SER A 86 -36.66 52.87 -42.44
CA SER A 86 -35.60 52.15 -43.14
C SER A 86 -36.01 50.68 -43.28
N LEU A 87 -36.20 50.26 -44.53
CA LEU A 87 -36.63 48.90 -44.87
C LEU A 87 -35.58 47.87 -44.41
N PRO A 88 -35.99 46.67 -43.96
CA PRO A 88 -35.07 45.56 -43.79
C PRO A 88 -34.52 45.14 -45.16
N ILE A 89 -33.25 45.46 -45.42
CA ILE A 89 -32.56 45.03 -46.63
C ILE A 89 -32.46 43.50 -46.60
N SER A 90 -32.82 42.86 -47.72
CA SER A 90 -32.95 41.41 -47.84
C SER A 90 -31.61 40.69 -47.63
N THR A 91 -31.54 39.84 -46.60
CA THR A 91 -30.34 39.08 -46.21
C THR A 91 -29.79 38.18 -47.32
N GLU A 92 -30.64 37.70 -48.23
CA GLU A 92 -30.24 36.89 -49.40
C GLU A 92 -29.28 37.64 -50.36
N ASN A 93 -29.29 38.97 -50.38
CA ASN A 93 -28.33 39.74 -51.18
C ASN A 93 -26.93 39.75 -50.56
N ASN A 94 -26.81 39.71 -49.22
CA ASN A 94 -25.51 39.75 -48.54
C ASN A 94 -24.74 38.44 -48.73
N THR A 95 -25.41 37.28 -48.64
CA THR A 95 -24.75 35.98 -48.84
C THR A 95 -24.25 35.82 -50.27
N GLN A 96 -25.04 36.22 -51.28
CA GLN A 96 -24.60 36.20 -52.68
C GLN A 96 -23.44 37.17 -52.95
N GLN A 97 -23.45 38.38 -52.37
CA GLN A 97 -22.33 39.31 -52.49
C GLN A 97 -21.06 38.81 -51.81
N LEU A 98 -21.17 38.15 -50.64
CA LEU A 98 -20.03 37.54 -49.95
C LEU A 98 -19.47 36.35 -50.75
N LEU A 99 -20.31 35.50 -51.33
CA LEU A 99 -19.88 34.41 -52.23
C LEU A 99 -19.13 34.95 -53.46
N GLN A 100 -19.63 36.02 -54.09
CA GLN A 100 -18.93 36.68 -55.18
C GLN A 100 -17.56 37.20 -54.72
N VAL A 101 -17.49 37.88 -53.57
CA VAL A 101 -16.23 38.36 -52.97
C VAL A 101 -15.24 37.22 -52.66
N ILE A 102 -15.70 36.07 -52.17
CA ILE A 102 -14.87 34.88 -51.90
C ILE A 102 -14.29 34.30 -53.20
N SER A 103 -15.02 34.39 -54.31
CA SER A 103 -14.59 33.86 -55.61
C SER A 103 -13.74 34.81 -56.47
N GLU A 104 -13.89 36.13 -56.31
CA GLU A 104 -13.24 37.15 -57.16
C GLU A 104 -12.02 37.85 -56.52
N LYS A 105 -11.89 37.86 -55.19
CA LYS A 105 -10.88 38.68 -54.47
C LYS A 105 -9.79 37.86 -53.79
N SER A 106 -8.77 38.55 -53.25
CA SER A 106 -7.74 37.89 -52.45
C SER A 106 -8.27 37.44 -51.08
N ASN A 107 -7.71 36.36 -50.52
CA ASN A 107 -8.12 35.83 -49.20
C ASN A 107 -8.20 36.89 -48.09
N LYS A 108 -7.32 37.91 -48.11
CA LYS A 108 -7.31 39.00 -47.11
C LYS A 108 -8.48 39.98 -47.24
N GLU A 109 -8.96 40.19 -48.46
CA GLU A 109 -10.13 41.03 -48.73
C GLU A 109 -11.42 40.27 -48.40
N ALA A 110 -11.44 38.97 -48.69
CA ALA A 110 -12.53 38.08 -48.27
C ALA A 110 -12.61 37.95 -46.75
N SER A 111 -11.49 37.71 -46.06
CA SER A 111 -11.47 37.60 -44.59
C SER A 111 -11.89 38.92 -43.92
N SER A 112 -11.39 40.06 -44.40
CA SER A 112 -11.82 41.38 -43.90
C SER A 112 -13.31 41.64 -44.13
N ALA A 113 -13.86 41.31 -45.31
CA ALA A 113 -15.29 41.50 -45.58
C ALA A 113 -16.18 40.62 -44.68
N ILE A 114 -15.79 39.36 -44.47
CA ILE A 114 -16.49 38.43 -43.57
C ILE A 114 -16.42 38.91 -42.12
N LEU A 115 -15.23 39.28 -41.63
CA LEU A 115 -15.04 39.74 -40.25
C LEU A 115 -15.79 41.04 -39.97
N ASN A 116 -15.79 42.00 -40.91
CA ASN A 116 -16.57 43.23 -40.81
C ASN A 116 -18.09 42.92 -40.72
N THR A 117 -18.55 41.92 -41.48
CA THR A 117 -19.95 41.47 -41.45
C THR A 117 -20.33 40.79 -40.13
N LEU A 118 -19.40 40.14 -39.42
CA LEU A 118 -19.70 39.54 -38.10
C LEU A 118 -19.91 40.60 -37.00
N VAL A 119 -19.25 41.75 -37.08
CA VAL A 119 -19.29 42.81 -36.05
C VAL A 119 -20.15 44.03 -36.45
N ASP A 120 -20.86 43.95 -37.58
CA ASP A 120 -21.66 45.03 -38.17
C ASP A 120 -20.91 46.39 -38.26
N GLY A 121 -19.65 46.34 -38.70
CA GLY A 121 -18.77 47.52 -38.84
C GLY A 121 -17.33 47.15 -39.21
N ASP A 122 -16.39 48.09 -39.17
CA ASP A 122 -14.98 47.76 -39.38
C ASP A 122 -14.44 46.87 -38.25
N PHE A 123 -13.83 45.75 -38.60
CA PHE A 123 -13.26 44.81 -37.63
C PHE A 123 -11.91 45.29 -37.10
N ASP A 124 -11.82 45.40 -35.77
CA ASP A 124 -10.60 45.76 -35.06
C ASP A 124 -10.50 44.90 -33.81
N LEU A 125 -9.42 44.11 -33.70
CA LEU A 125 -9.22 43.16 -32.61
C LEU A 125 -9.26 43.78 -31.22
N ASP A 126 -8.99 45.07 -31.07
CA ASP A 126 -9.03 45.81 -29.80
C ASP A 126 -10.25 46.74 -29.67
N LYS A 127 -10.73 47.34 -30.77
CA LYS A 127 -11.83 48.32 -30.75
C LYS A 127 -13.20 47.76 -31.13
N ASN A 128 -13.28 46.84 -32.08
CA ASN A 128 -14.55 46.32 -32.58
C ASN A 128 -14.45 44.83 -32.96
N TYR A 129 -14.64 43.99 -31.94
CA TYR A 129 -14.52 42.53 -32.02
C TYR A 129 -15.72 41.80 -31.39
N ILE A 130 -16.82 42.52 -31.10
CA ILE A 130 -18.04 41.94 -30.53
C ILE A 130 -19.02 41.60 -31.65
N ILE A 131 -19.37 40.32 -31.77
CA ILE A 131 -20.33 39.82 -32.76
C ILE A 131 -21.73 40.35 -32.36
N GLN A 132 -22.36 41.17 -33.22
CA GLN A 132 -23.68 41.75 -32.90
C GLN A 132 -24.84 40.82 -33.28
N ASN A 133 -24.69 40.00 -34.33
CA ASN A 133 -25.78 39.22 -34.92
C ASN A 133 -25.45 37.72 -35.06
N THR A 134 -26.31 36.87 -34.48
CA THR A 134 -26.20 35.39 -34.54
C THR A 134 -26.43 34.81 -35.93
N LYS A 135 -27.15 35.53 -36.81
CA LYS A 135 -27.43 35.07 -38.18
C LYS A 135 -26.18 35.10 -39.06
N ASN A 136 -25.44 36.20 -39.05
CA ASN A 136 -24.22 36.39 -39.84
C ASN A 136 -23.18 35.28 -39.52
N LEU A 137 -23.05 34.92 -38.24
CA LEU A 137 -22.23 33.79 -37.80
C LEU A 137 -22.80 32.44 -38.24
N SER A 138 -24.13 32.27 -38.25
CA SER A 138 -24.77 31.07 -38.76
C SER A 138 -24.61 30.86 -40.26
N GLU A 139 -24.62 31.93 -41.05
CA GLU A 139 -24.46 31.95 -42.51
C GLU A 139 -23.01 31.64 -42.92
N LEU A 140 -22.03 32.18 -42.18
CA LEU A 140 -20.60 31.87 -42.34
C LEU A 140 -20.31 30.36 -42.28
N PHE A 141 -20.92 29.65 -41.34
CA PHE A 141 -20.70 28.21 -41.18
C PHE A 141 -21.41 27.37 -42.26
N SER A 142 -22.50 27.85 -42.88
CA SER A 142 -23.07 27.20 -44.07
C SER A 142 -22.22 27.42 -45.33
N MET A 143 -21.58 28.58 -45.47
CA MET A 143 -20.67 28.89 -46.59
C MET A 143 -19.26 28.28 -46.40
N PHE A 144 -19.02 27.53 -45.31
CA PHE A 144 -17.66 27.16 -44.90
C PHE A 144 -16.96 26.21 -45.87
N ASN A 145 -17.70 25.26 -46.47
CA ASN A 145 -17.17 24.29 -47.42
C ASN A 145 -16.79 24.89 -48.80
N GLU A 146 -17.22 26.12 -49.09
CA GLU A 146 -16.91 26.81 -50.36
C GLU A 146 -15.64 27.68 -50.26
N MET A 147 -15.10 27.88 -49.05
CA MET A 147 -13.89 28.68 -48.81
C MET A 147 -12.59 27.86 -48.95
N SER A 148 -11.52 28.51 -49.42
CA SER A 148 -10.19 27.87 -49.49
C SER A 148 -9.66 27.49 -48.09
N PRO A 149 -8.91 26.39 -47.91
CA PRO A 149 -8.45 25.97 -46.58
C PRO A 149 -7.57 26.98 -45.84
N SER A 150 -6.90 27.88 -46.57
CA SER A 150 -6.16 29.01 -45.98
C SER A 150 -7.09 30.11 -45.48
N LEU A 151 -8.17 30.43 -46.21
CA LEU A 151 -9.20 31.37 -45.77
C LEU A 151 -9.98 30.82 -44.57
N GLN A 152 -10.35 29.53 -44.61
CA GLN A 152 -10.94 28.80 -43.48
C GLN A 152 -10.05 28.92 -42.23
N ALA A 153 -8.75 28.62 -42.34
CA ALA A 153 -7.82 28.70 -41.21
C ALA A 153 -7.64 30.13 -40.66
N GLU A 154 -7.61 31.14 -41.54
CA GLU A 154 -7.51 32.56 -41.15
C GLU A 154 -8.73 33.00 -40.34
N ILE A 155 -9.94 32.73 -40.85
CA ILE A 155 -11.21 33.08 -40.20
C ILE A 155 -11.37 32.34 -38.87
N LEU A 156 -11.12 31.02 -38.82
CA LEU A 156 -11.22 30.24 -37.58
C LEU A 156 -10.23 30.76 -36.52
N SER A 157 -8.99 31.09 -36.91
CA SER A 157 -7.98 31.61 -35.97
C SER A 157 -8.41 32.94 -35.34
N VAL A 158 -8.97 33.85 -36.14
CA VAL A 158 -9.52 35.13 -35.64
C VAL A 158 -10.75 34.88 -34.76
N LEU A 159 -11.65 33.98 -35.16
CA LEU A 159 -12.86 33.62 -34.41
C LEU A 159 -12.51 33.05 -33.03
N ILE A 160 -11.57 32.10 -32.95
CA ILE A 160 -11.03 31.58 -31.68
C ILE A 160 -10.44 32.71 -30.82
N GLY A 161 -9.72 33.65 -31.45
CA GLY A 161 -9.17 34.82 -30.78
C GLY A 161 -10.23 35.70 -30.13
N ILE A 162 -11.28 36.09 -30.87
CA ILE A 162 -12.35 36.95 -30.34
C ILE A 162 -13.30 36.22 -29.39
N MET A 163 -13.43 34.88 -29.50
CA MET A 163 -14.11 34.03 -28.52
C MET A 163 -13.34 34.00 -27.19
N ARG A 164 -12.04 33.68 -27.23
CA ARG A 164 -11.16 33.73 -26.03
C ARG A 164 -11.08 35.15 -25.42
N LYS A 165 -11.29 36.20 -26.22
CA LYS A 165 -11.32 37.60 -25.76
C LYS A 165 -12.69 38.05 -25.23
N SER A 166 -13.79 37.31 -25.41
CA SER A 166 -15.13 37.77 -24.99
C SER A 166 -16.13 36.63 -24.80
N GLU A 167 -16.65 36.47 -23.59
CA GLU A 167 -17.78 35.57 -23.33
C GLU A 167 -19.08 36.03 -23.97
N ARG A 168 -19.21 37.31 -24.36
CA ARG A 168 -20.36 37.77 -25.16
C ARG A 168 -20.33 37.12 -26.55
N ASN A 169 -19.14 36.96 -27.13
CA ASN A 169 -18.97 36.24 -28.40
C ASN A 169 -19.22 34.75 -28.23
N LEU A 170 -18.77 34.14 -27.12
CA LEU A 170 -19.06 32.74 -26.83
C LEU A 170 -20.56 32.47 -26.66
N LEU A 171 -21.30 33.32 -25.94
CA LEU A 171 -22.75 33.24 -25.83
C LEU A 171 -23.44 33.37 -27.21
N VAL A 172 -22.99 34.29 -28.06
CA VAL A 172 -23.48 34.42 -29.45
C VAL A 172 -23.17 33.17 -30.29
N CYS A 173 -22.05 32.48 -30.05
CA CYS A 173 -21.74 31.20 -30.71
C CYS A 173 -22.61 30.04 -30.18
N VAL A 174 -23.02 30.06 -28.92
CA VAL A 174 -23.98 29.10 -28.34
C VAL A 174 -25.39 29.37 -28.90
N ASP A 175 -25.86 30.62 -28.88
CA ASP A 175 -27.14 31.05 -29.48
C ASP A 175 -27.22 30.66 -30.99
N ALA A 176 -26.09 30.64 -31.70
CA ALA A 176 -25.98 30.25 -33.11
C ALA A 176 -25.81 28.73 -33.36
N ASN A 177 -25.90 27.88 -32.34
CA ASN A 177 -25.76 26.41 -32.41
C ASN A 177 -24.46 25.91 -33.08
N ILE A 178 -23.34 26.61 -32.87
CA ILE A 178 -22.06 26.33 -33.55
C ILE A 178 -21.54 24.91 -33.25
N TYR A 179 -21.85 24.34 -32.07
CA TYR A 179 -21.56 22.94 -31.74
C TYR A 179 -21.97 21.95 -32.83
N ASN A 180 -23.24 21.99 -33.26
CA ASN A 180 -23.77 21.04 -34.24
C ASN A 180 -23.06 21.21 -35.60
N LYS A 181 -22.93 22.46 -36.05
CA LYS A 181 -22.28 22.81 -37.33
C LYS A 181 -20.82 22.36 -37.38
N VAL A 182 -20.09 22.47 -36.27
CA VAL A 182 -18.71 21.99 -36.20
C VAL A 182 -18.65 20.45 -36.20
N PHE A 183 -19.55 19.76 -35.49
CA PHE A 183 -19.62 18.29 -35.52
C PHE A 183 -20.04 17.72 -36.89
N GLU A 184 -20.83 18.47 -37.67
CA GLU A 184 -21.15 18.14 -39.07
C GLU A 184 -19.89 18.28 -39.94
N LEU A 185 -19.28 19.48 -39.98
CA LEU A 185 -18.09 19.80 -40.78
C LEU A 185 -16.86 18.91 -40.49
N LEU A 186 -16.68 18.45 -39.25
CA LEU A 186 -15.53 17.62 -38.85
C LEU A 186 -15.44 16.26 -39.56
N ASN A 187 -16.53 15.75 -40.15
CA ASN A 187 -16.51 14.50 -40.94
C ASN A 187 -15.93 14.72 -42.34
N ASP A 188 -16.21 15.87 -42.93
CA ASP A 188 -15.93 16.15 -44.34
C ASP A 188 -14.52 16.74 -44.54
N ILE A 189 -14.01 17.48 -43.56
CA ILE A 189 -12.75 18.23 -43.66
C ILE A 189 -11.51 17.32 -43.63
N GLU A 190 -10.78 17.33 -44.74
CA GLU A 190 -9.50 16.63 -44.92
C GLU A 190 -8.28 17.46 -44.48
N ASN A 191 -8.42 18.79 -44.40
CA ASN A 191 -7.29 19.64 -44.00
C ASN A 191 -7.06 19.57 -42.49
N ASP A 192 -5.90 19.02 -42.13
CA ASP A 192 -5.56 18.70 -40.74
C ASP A 192 -5.39 19.92 -39.82
N VAL A 193 -5.06 21.09 -40.39
CA VAL A 193 -4.96 22.38 -39.66
C VAL A 193 -6.35 22.95 -39.39
N VAL A 194 -7.24 22.92 -40.39
CA VAL A 194 -8.64 23.39 -40.24
C VAL A 194 -9.37 22.50 -39.21
N ALA A 195 -9.16 21.18 -39.26
CA ALA A 195 -9.70 20.27 -38.26
C ALA A 195 -9.21 20.56 -36.83
N ASN A 196 -7.93 20.90 -36.65
CA ASN A 196 -7.41 21.33 -35.34
C ASN A 196 -8.10 22.60 -34.85
N LEU A 197 -8.26 23.61 -35.72
CA LEU A 197 -8.91 24.88 -35.38
C LEU A 197 -10.41 24.70 -35.05
N LEU A 198 -11.09 23.75 -35.69
CA LEU A 198 -12.46 23.37 -35.32
C LEU A 198 -12.55 22.69 -33.95
N VAL A 199 -11.58 21.82 -33.61
CA VAL A 199 -11.45 21.26 -32.25
C VAL A 199 -11.10 22.34 -31.22
N ASP A 200 -10.30 23.35 -31.57
CA ASP A 200 -10.08 24.54 -30.73
C ASP A 200 -11.37 25.33 -30.49
N ILE A 201 -12.22 25.54 -31.52
CA ILE A 201 -13.53 26.19 -31.34
C ILE A 201 -14.40 25.42 -30.34
N LEU A 202 -14.53 24.10 -30.50
CA LEU A 202 -15.25 23.26 -29.55
C LEU A 202 -14.63 23.35 -28.14
N THR A 203 -13.30 23.33 -28.04
CA THR A 203 -12.58 23.47 -26.77
C THR A 203 -12.94 24.78 -26.06
N VAL A 204 -12.91 25.92 -26.75
CA VAL A 204 -13.26 27.21 -26.12
C VAL A 204 -14.76 27.29 -25.81
N LEU A 205 -15.65 26.75 -26.64
CA LEU A 205 -17.09 26.67 -26.31
C LEU A 205 -17.33 25.86 -25.03
N THR A 206 -16.70 24.69 -24.90
CA THR A 206 -16.86 23.82 -23.73
C THR A 206 -16.31 24.43 -22.43
N SER A 207 -15.43 25.44 -22.52
CA SER A 207 -14.98 26.18 -21.34
C SER A 207 -16.07 27.09 -20.74
N LEU A 208 -17.09 27.47 -21.54
CA LEU A 208 -18.27 28.23 -21.08
C LEU A 208 -19.45 27.32 -20.70
N THR A 209 -19.79 26.33 -21.54
CA THR A 209 -20.95 25.45 -21.29
C THR A 209 -20.86 24.19 -22.13
N ILE A 210 -21.34 23.06 -21.60
CA ILE A 210 -21.63 21.84 -22.36
C ILE A 210 -22.95 21.24 -21.86
N ASN A 211 -24.01 21.31 -22.68
CA ASN A 211 -25.33 20.78 -22.32
C ASN A 211 -25.47 19.28 -22.62
N VAL A 212 -26.60 18.70 -22.20
CA VAL A 212 -26.89 17.26 -22.34
C VAL A 212 -26.87 16.77 -23.79
N ASN A 213 -27.23 17.60 -24.76
CA ASN A 213 -27.23 17.22 -26.18
C ASN A 213 -25.83 17.33 -26.77
N GLU A 214 -25.08 18.38 -26.43
CA GLU A 214 -23.69 18.59 -26.84
C GLU A 214 -22.76 17.48 -26.32
N LEU A 215 -22.90 17.06 -25.06
CA LEU A 215 -22.13 15.93 -24.52
C LEU A 215 -22.56 14.59 -25.16
N LYS A 216 -23.85 14.40 -25.47
CA LYS A 216 -24.31 13.23 -26.24
C LYS A 216 -23.75 13.21 -27.66
N LEU A 217 -23.61 14.35 -28.32
CA LEU A 217 -23.00 14.47 -29.65
C LEU A 217 -21.49 14.18 -29.61
N LEU A 218 -20.76 14.77 -28.65
CA LEU A 218 -19.34 14.48 -28.40
C LEU A 218 -19.10 12.97 -28.20
N LEU A 219 -19.86 12.34 -27.29
CA LEU A 219 -19.76 10.90 -27.02
C LEU A 219 -20.21 10.03 -28.20
N ARG A 220 -21.19 10.47 -29.00
CA ARG A 220 -21.63 9.76 -30.21
C ARG A 220 -20.60 9.86 -31.35
N TYR A 221 -19.87 10.97 -31.47
CA TYR A 221 -18.78 11.12 -32.43
C TYR A 221 -17.57 10.25 -32.04
N LEU A 222 -17.32 10.10 -30.74
CA LEU A 222 -16.28 9.24 -30.18
C LEU A 222 -16.66 7.76 -30.13
N LYS A 223 -17.92 7.40 -30.46
CA LYS A 223 -18.29 6.00 -30.62
C LYS A 223 -17.73 5.47 -31.94
N THR A 224 -16.85 4.49 -31.84
CA THR A 224 -16.28 3.76 -32.97
C THR A 224 -17.35 2.97 -33.74
N GLU A 225 -17.15 2.82 -35.04
CA GLU A 225 -18.00 2.02 -35.93
C GLU A 225 -17.10 0.95 -36.59
N ASN A 226 -17.53 -0.32 -36.57
CA ASN A 226 -16.74 -1.47 -37.04
C ASN A 226 -15.31 -1.57 -36.45
N LYS A 227 -15.12 -1.14 -35.20
CA LYS A 227 -13.81 -1.02 -34.50
C LYS A 227 -12.85 0.02 -35.11
N ILE A 228 -13.39 1.02 -35.80
CA ILE A 228 -12.63 2.14 -36.38
C ILE A 228 -13.10 3.46 -35.75
N TRP A 229 -12.15 4.30 -35.35
CA TRP A 229 -12.38 5.68 -34.91
C TRP A 229 -12.66 6.59 -36.10
N LYS A 230 -13.60 7.52 -35.95
CA LYS A 230 -13.94 8.50 -37.01
C LYS A 230 -12.78 9.47 -37.24
N LYS A 231 -12.80 10.19 -38.37
CA LYS A 231 -11.81 11.24 -38.66
C LYS A 231 -11.71 12.18 -37.46
N HIS A 232 -10.48 12.53 -37.06
CA HIS A 232 -10.17 13.47 -35.97
C HIS A 232 -10.67 13.09 -34.56
N SER A 233 -11.29 11.93 -34.32
CA SER A 233 -11.80 11.54 -32.99
C SER A 233 -10.73 11.59 -31.88
N VAL A 234 -9.48 11.22 -32.16
CA VAL A 234 -8.39 11.27 -31.17
C VAL A 234 -8.00 12.71 -30.82
N LYS A 235 -8.10 13.67 -31.74
CA LYS A 235 -7.89 15.10 -31.47
C LYS A 235 -9.01 15.65 -30.59
N LEU A 236 -10.24 15.23 -30.90
CA LEU A 236 -11.46 15.60 -30.18
C LEU A 236 -11.42 15.15 -28.71
N LEU A 237 -10.67 14.09 -28.36
CA LEU A 237 -10.44 13.70 -26.96
C LEU A 237 -9.70 14.76 -26.14
N ASN A 238 -8.88 15.62 -26.75
CA ASN A 238 -8.18 16.69 -26.02
C ASN A 238 -9.12 17.70 -25.35
N ILE A 239 -10.36 17.83 -25.84
CA ILE A 239 -11.43 18.63 -25.20
C ILE A 239 -11.64 18.20 -23.75
N PHE A 240 -11.48 16.91 -23.43
CA PHE A 240 -11.70 16.39 -22.09
C PHE A 240 -10.72 16.93 -21.04
N HIS A 241 -9.50 17.35 -21.41
CA HIS A 241 -8.58 18.05 -20.49
C HIS A 241 -9.05 19.47 -20.14
N HIS A 242 -9.95 20.05 -20.91
CA HIS A 242 -10.43 21.42 -20.69
C HIS A 242 -11.80 21.47 -19.99
N LEU A 243 -12.62 20.42 -20.15
CA LEU A 243 -13.92 20.28 -19.47
C LEU A 243 -13.88 20.49 -17.94
N PRO A 244 -12.89 19.98 -17.18
CA PRO A 244 -12.84 20.17 -15.72
C PRO A 244 -12.44 21.58 -15.27
N TYR A 245 -11.96 22.44 -16.19
CA TYR A 245 -11.31 23.73 -15.92
C TYR A 245 -12.23 24.95 -16.08
N ARG A 246 -13.54 24.74 -16.26
CA ARG A 246 -14.52 25.83 -16.30
C ARG A 246 -14.46 26.70 -15.02
N HIS A 247 -14.44 28.02 -15.20
CA HIS A 247 -14.42 29.02 -14.13
C HIS A 247 -15.74 29.82 -14.10
N GLY A 248 -16.27 30.09 -12.91
CA GLY A 248 -17.52 30.82 -12.70
C GLY A 248 -18.72 29.94 -12.28
N PRO A 249 -19.90 30.53 -12.05
CA PRO A 249 -21.13 29.82 -11.68
C PRO A 249 -21.86 29.23 -12.90
N ASP A 250 -22.64 28.16 -12.68
CA ASP A 250 -23.55 27.60 -13.71
C ASP A 250 -24.66 28.60 -14.11
N GLU A 251 -25.04 29.57 -13.27
CA GLU A 251 -25.96 30.65 -13.65
C GLU A 251 -25.48 32.04 -13.22
N PHE A 252 -25.75 33.07 -14.04
CA PHE A 252 -25.42 34.47 -13.76
C PHE A 252 -26.32 35.45 -14.51
N PHE A 253 -26.48 36.67 -13.96
CA PHE A 253 -27.02 37.82 -14.68
C PHE A 253 -25.90 38.46 -15.53
N ASN A 254 -26.14 38.66 -16.82
CA ASN A 254 -25.20 39.26 -17.77
C ASN A 254 -25.65 40.70 -18.13
N PHE A 255 -24.79 41.68 -17.83
CA PHE A 255 -25.04 43.10 -18.03
C PHE A 255 -24.14 43.62 -19.18
N PRO A 256 -24.71 44.09 -20.32
CA PRO A 256 -23.92 44.50 -21.48
C PRO A 256 -23.17 45.84 -21.35
N GLY A 257 -23.40 46.65 -20.30
CA GLY A 257 -22.79 47.99 -20.21
C GLY A 257 -23.36 49.00 -21.21
N ARG A 258 -24.66 48.90 -21.50
CA ARG A 258 -25.43 49.86 -22.33
C ARG A 258 -26.60 50.41 -21.50
N ASN A 259 -27.26 51.47 -21.97
CA ASN A 259 -28.48 51.99 -21.36
C ASN A 259 -29.55 50.91 -21.14
N ASN A 260 -30.46 51.13 -20.18
CA ASN A 260 -31.47 50.16 -19.75
C ASN A 260 -30.88 48.75 -19.41
N SER A 261 -29.69 48.71 -18.82
CA SER A 261 -29.01 47.49 -18.35
C SER A 261 -28.93 47.46 -16.82
N GLY A 262 -29.98 46.98 -16.15
CA GLY A 262 -29.98 46.78 -14.70
C GLY A 262 -31.15 45.95 -14.18
N LEU A 263 -31.18 45.72 -12.87
CA LEU A 263 -32.34 45.22 -12.13
C LEU A 263 -32.92 46.35 -11.28
N VAL A 264 -34.22 46.62 -11.40
CA VAL A 264 -34.97 47.62 -10.63
C VAL A 264 -35.69 46.92 -9.49
N LEU A 265 -35.46 47.35 -8.25
CA LEU A 265 -36.06 46.73 -7.07
C LEU A 265 -37.34 47.48 -6.64
N PRO A 266 -38.37 46.78 -6.14
CA PRO A 266 -39.57 47.42 -5.62
C PRO A 266 -39.27 48.17 -4.30
N PRO A 267 -40.07 49.17 -3.92
CA PRO A 267 -39.78 50.02 -2.76
C PRO A 267 -39.65 49.25 -1.44
N ILE A 268 -38.55 49.46 -0.74
CA ILE A 268 -38.24 48.88 0.57
C ILE A 268 -38.79 49.79 1.67
N LYS A 269 -39.79 49.27 2.39
CA LYS A 269 -40.55 49.92 3.47
C LYS A 269 -39.71 50.12 4.75
N THR A 270 -38.82 49.18 5.04
CA THR A 270 -38.04 49.15 6.30
C THR A 270 -36.61 48.70 6.04
N TRP A 271 -35.68 49.65 5.88
CA TRP A 271 -34.26 49.31 5.76
C TRP A 271 -33.72 48.75 7.11
N PRO A 272 -32.89 47.68 7.12
CA PRO A 272 -32.36 47.12 8.37
C PRO A 272 -31.38 48.09 9.05
N TYR A 273 -31.62 48.40 10.33
CA TYR A 273 -30.90 49.48 11.03
C TYR A 273 -30.40 49.14 12.45
N GLN A 274 -30.96 48.11 13.11
CA GLN A 274 -30.67 47.81 14.52
C GLN A 274 -29.45 46.89 14.71
N ASN A 275 -29.31 45.85 13.88
CA ASN A 275 -28.26 44.82 14.00
C ASN A 275 -27.14 44.97 12.96
N GLY A 276 -27.03 46.15 12.34
CA GLY A 276 -26.31 46.32 11.09
C GLY A 276 -27.07 45.77 9.88
N PHE A 277 -26.37 45.65 8.75
CA PHE A 277 -26.84 44.94 7.55
C PHE A 277 -25.63 44.47 6.73
N THR A 278 -25.82 43.48 5.86
CA THR A 278 -24.73 42.98 5.00
C THR A 278 -25.21 42.78 3.57
N ILE A 279 -24.54 43.40 2.61
CA ILE A 279 -24.71 43.13 1.17
C ILE A 279 -23.63 42.14 0.76
N ALA A 280 -23.98 41.05 0.08
CA ALA A 280 -23.03 40.07 -0.43
C ALA A 280 -23.43 39.59 -1.83
N THR A 281 -22.48 39.56 -2.77
CA THR A 281 -22.66 39.00 -4.11
C THR A 281 -21.31 38.53 -4.67
N TRP A 282 -21.35 37.70 -5.70
CA TRP A 282 -20.22 37.51 -6.60
C TRP A 282 -20.40 38.36 -7.84
N PHE A 283 -19.31 38.97 -8.32
CA PHE A 283 -19.29 39.80 -9.52
C PHE A 283 -18.03 39.56 -10.36
N ARG A 284 -18.09 39.99 -11.61
CA ARG A 284 -17.00 40.03 -12.58
C ARG A 284 -17.17 41.25 -13.46
N ILE A 285 -16.10 41.99 -13.72
CA ILE A 285 -16.10 43.15 -14.63
C ILE A 285 -15.71 42.69 -16.03
N ASP A 286 -16.55 42.95 -17.04
CA ASP A 286 -16.21 42.74 -18.45
C ASP A 286 -16.32 44.10 -19.18
N PRO A 287 -15.22 44.83 -19.39
CA PRO A 287 -15.25 46.19 -19.94
C PRO A 287 -15.74 46.21 -21.40
N VAL A 288 -16.48 47.27 -21.75
CA VAL A 288 -16.99 47.49 -23.11
C VAL A 288 -15.84 47.94 -24.02
N ALA A 289 -15.77 47.42 -25.24
CA ALA A 289 -14.82 47.93 -26.22
C ALA A 289 -15.14 49.41 -26.56
N ASN A 290 -14.11 50.27 -26.53
CA ASN A 290 -14.18 51.74 -26.65
C ASN A 290 -14.67 52.52 -25.41
N SER A 291 -14.67 51.93 -24.21
CA SER A 291 -14.92 52.67 -22.95
C SER A 291 -13.86 53.76 -22.69
N VAL A 292 -14.29 54.96 -22.29
CA VAL A 292 -13.39 56.03 -21.80
C VAL A 292 -13.34 55.91 -20.28
N ILE A 293 -12.47 55.02 -19.80
CA ILE A 293 -12.38 54.52 -18.41
C ILE A 293 -12.36 55.65 -17.35
N GLU A 294 -11.78 56.82 -17.66
CA GLU A 294 -11.71 57.97 -16.75
C GLU A 294 -13.04 58.71 -16.54
N LYS A 295 -14.03 58.53 -17.43
CA LYS A 295 -15.33 59.22 -17.40
C LYS A 295 -16.49 58.34 -16.95
N GLU A 296 -16.32 57.03 -17.00
CA GLU A 296 -17.36 56.06 -16.63
C GLU A 296 -17.40 55.82 -15.12
N LYS A 297 -18.60 55.54 -14.60
CA LYS A 297 -18.85 55.21 -13.20
C LYS A 297 -19.90 54.09 -13.11
N PRO A 298 -19.59 52.86 -13.54
CA PRO A 298 -20.55 51.76 -13.53
C PRO A 298 -20.94 51.41 -12.08
N TYR A 299 -22.24 51.44 -11.79
CA TYR A 299 -22.76 51.16 -10.44
C TYR A 299 -23.04 49.68 -10.24
N LEU A 300 -22.41 49.07 -9.24
CA LEU A 300 -22.74 47.73 -8.76
C LEU A 300 -24.13 47.71 -8.11
N TYR A 301 -24.42 48.72 -7.27
CA TYR A 301 -25.76 48.97 -6.75
C TYR A 301 -25.98 50.44 -6.39
N TRP A 302 -27.24 50.84 -6.41
CA TRP A 302 -27.74 52.14 -5.98
C TRP A 302 -28.97 51.94 -5.10
N PHE A 303 -28.86 52.11 -3.78
CA PHE A 303 -29.96 51.92 -2.82
C PHE A 303 -30.22 53.22 -2.05
N CYS A 304 -31.16 54.02 -2.55
CA CYS A 304 -31.47 55.34 -2.00
C CYS A 304 -32.98 55.60 -1.85
N THR A 305 -33.28 56.64 -1.06
CA THR A 305 -34.57 57.32 -1.01
C THR A 305 -34.66 58.38 -2.12
N SER A 306 -35.87 58.86 -2.42
CA SER A 306 -36.14 59.90 -3.42
C SER A 306 -35.49 61.25 -3.07
N LYS A 307 -35.17 61.48 -1.79
CA LYS A 307 -34.38 62.63 -1.30
C LYS A 307 -32.88 62.53 -1.67
N GLY A 308 -32.41 61.34 -2.05
CA GLY A 308 -31.00 61.04 -2.29
C GLY A 308 -30.24 60.57 -1.05
N HIS A 309 -30.93 60.14 0.02
CA HIS A 309 -30.28 59.51 1.17
C HIS A 309 -30.04 58.03 0.88
N GLY A 310 -28.88 57.46 1.25
CA GLY A 310 -28.67 56.01 1.15
C GLY A 310 -27.24 55.60 0.79
N TYR A 311 -27.12 54.40 0.23
CA TYR A 311 -25.85 53.69 -0.01
C TYR A 311 -25.71 53.33 -1.49
N THR A 312 -24.54 53.58 -2.06
CA THR A 312 -24.22 53.19 -3.44
C THR A 312 -22.80 52.64 -3.53
N ALA A 313 -22.53 51.79 -4.54
CA ALA A 313 -21.19 51.31 -4.85
C ALA A 313 -20.97 51.40 -6.38
N HIS A 314 -19.88 52.04 -6.79
CA HIS A 314 -19.52 52.23 -8.20
C HIS A 314 -18.01 52.10 -8.40
N PHE A 315 -17.59 51.66 -9.58
CA PHE A 315 -16.18 51.62 -9.93
C PHE A 315 -15.69 52.99 -10.42
N VAL A 316 -14.42 53.27 -10.19
CA VAL A 316 -13.66 54.39 -10.75
C VAL A 316 -12.33 53.81 -11.23
N GLY A 317 -12.18 53.63 -12.54
CA GLY A 317 -11.20 52.69 -13.07
C GLY A 317 -11.43 51.28 -12.54
N ASN A 318 -10.35 50.59 -12.16
CA ASN A 318 -10.39 49.23 -11.62
C ASN A 318 -10.71 49.16 -10.11
N CYS A 319 -10.92 50.30 -9.43
CA CYS A 319 -11.15 50.35 -7.97
C CYS A 319 -12.63 50.62 -7.64
N LEU A 320 -13.12 50.00 -6.56
CA LEU A 320 -14.52 50.11 -6.13
C LEU A 320 -14.68 51.18 -5.03
N VAL A 321 -15.65 52.08 -5.20
CA VAL A 321 -15.92 53.21 -4.30
C VAL A 321 -17.29 53.03 -3.63
N ILE A 322 -17.30 52.81 -2.32
CA ILE A 322 -18.53 52.84 -1.51
C ILE A 322 -18.86 54.30 -1.21
N SER A 323 -20.11 54.71 -1.43
CA SER A 323 -20.59 56.06 -1.10
C SER A 323 -21.83 56.01 -0.21
N TYR A 324 -21.90 56.95 0.74
CA TYR A 324 -23.04 57.20 1.59
C TYR A 324 -23.45 58.67 1.52
N SER A 325 -24.70 58.95 1.19
CA SER A 325 -25.24 60.31 1.05
C SER A 325 -26.33 60.60 2.09
N LYS A 326 -26.30 61.82 2.67
CA LYS A 326 -27.34 62.33 3.58
C LYS A 326 -27.89 63.71 3.16
N LEU A 327 -27.15 64.48 2.36
CA LEU A 327 -27.59 65.75 1.79
C LEU A 327 -27.07 65.85 0.35
N LYS A 328 -27.77 66.56 -0.54
CA LYS A 328 -27.41 66.68 -1.97
C LYS A 328 -25.97 67.15 -2.24
N GLU A 329 -25.36 67.86 -1.29
CA GLU A 329 -23.99 68.42 -1.39
C GLU A 329 -22.96 67.71 -0.50
N LYS A 330 -23.36 66.71 0.30
CA LYS A 330 -22.46 65.98 1.21
C LYS A 330 -22.68 64.47 1.13
N SER A 331 -21.85 63.84 0.30
CA SER A 331 -21.60 62.40 0.26
C SER A 331 -20.26 62.06 0.93
N PHE A 332 -20.25 61.04 1.78
CA PHE A 332 -19.04 60.39 2.24
C PHE A 332 -18.66 59.31 1.24
N GLN A 333 -17.42 59.31 0.76
CA GLN A 333 -16.92 58.30 -0.19
C GLN A 333 -15.71 57.59 0.41
N HIS A 334 -15.61 56.28 0.16
CA HIS A 334 -14.46 55.46 0.54
C HIS A 334 -14.02 54.60 -0.64
N CYS A 335 -12.84 54.88 -1.19
CA CYS A 335 -12.22 54.05 -2.21
C CYS A 335 -11.57 52.84 -1.56
N ILE A 336 -12.03 51.65 -1.91
CA ILE A 336 -11.43 50.39 -1.45
C ILE A 336 -10.05 50.29 -2.10
N GLN A 337 -9.02 50.02 -1.29
CA GLN A 337 -7.63 49.92 -1.73
C GLN A 337 -7.35 48.52 -2.30
N TYR A 338 -8.07 48.18 -3.38
CA TYR A 338 -7.96 46.92 -4.09
C TYR A 338 -8.27 47.15 -5.58
N GLU A 339 -7.36 46.71 -6.44
CA GLU A 339 -7.53 46.78 -7.89
C GLU A 339 -8.19 45.48 -8.39
N PHE A 340 -9.41 45.58 -8.91
CA PHE A 340 -10.11 44.45 -9.49
C PHE A 340 -9.69 44.25 -10.94
N LYS A 341 -9.21 43.06 -11.29
CA LYS A 341 -8.93 42.74 -12.69
C LYS A 341 -10.22 42.47 -13.44
N SER A 342 -10.27 42.91 -14.70
CA SER A 342 -11.33 42.49 -15.62
C SER A 342 -11.29 40.97 -15.85
N ARG A 343 -12.47 40.38 -16.07
CA ARG A 343 -12.70 38.96 -16.42
C ARG A 343 -12.37 37.92 -15.34
N GLU A 344 -12.00 38.34 -14.13
CA GLU A 344 -11.92 37.47 -12.95
C GLU A 344 -13.20 37.58 -12.10
N TRP A 345 -13.59 36.49 -11.44
CA TRP A 345 -14.72 36.46 -10.50
C TRP A 345 -14.27 36.79 -9.07
N TYR A 346 -14.91 37.78 -8.46
CA TYR A 346 -14.65 38.21 -7.09
C TYR A 346 -15.91 38.11 -6.23
N MET A 347 -15.78 37.59 -5.02
CA MET A 347 -16.80 37.78 -3.99
C MET A 347 -16.60 39.13 -3.32
N ILE A 348 -17.66 39.95 -3.24
CA ILE A 348 -17.67 41.20 -2.50
C ILE A 348 -18.70 41.12 -1.38
N THR A 349 -18.31 41.54 -0.17
CA THR A 349 -19.22 41.62 0.98
C THR A 349 -19.01 42.94 1.74
N PHE A 350 -20.08 43.71 1.87
CA PHE A 350 -20.14 44.95 2.64
C PHE A 350 -20.89 44.71 3.95
N ALA A 351 -20.16 44.40 5.01
CA ALA A 351 -20.74 44.17 6.34
C ALA A 351 -20.79 45.50 7.11
N HIS A 352 -21.98 46.11 7.18
CA HIS A 352 -22.22 47.37 7.88
C HIS A 352 -22.53 47.09 9.35
N GLN A 353 -21.57 47.40 10.24
CA GLN A 353 -21.70 47.21 11.68
C GLN A 353 -22.28 48.47 12.34
N TYR A 354 -23.51 48.38 12.84
CA TYR A 354 -24.06 49.40 13.73
C TYR A 354 -23.35 49.34 15.09
N GLN A 355 -23.01 50.51 15.63
CA GLN A 355 -22.50 50.67 16.98
C GLN A 355 -23.19 51.89 17.63
N ARG A 356 -23.75 51.70 18.83
CA ARG A 356 -24.54 52.73 19.55
C ARG A 356 -23.70 53.76 20.31
N TRP A 357 -22.53 53.35 20.80
CA TRP A 357 -21.67 54.15 21.69
C TRP A 357 -20.34 54.57 21.05
N SER A 358 -20.17 54.28 19.76
CA SER A 358 -18.93 54.44 19.00
C SER A 358 -19.25 54.58 17.51
N LYS A 359 -18.25 54.92 16.67
CA LYS A 359 -18.48 55.11 15.23
C LYS A 359 -18.87 53.78 14.57
N SER A 360 -20.07 53.73 14.00
CA SER A 360 -20.48 52.62 13.13
C SER A 360 -19.54 52.51 11.92
N SER A 361 -19.35 51.30 11.41
CA SER A 361 -18.38 51.01 10.34
C SER A 361 -18.98 50.18 9.21
N VAL A 362 -18.30 50.16 8.06
CA VAL A 362 -18.48 49.13 7.03
C VAL A 362 -17.16 48.42 6.82
N GLN A 363 -17.23 47.09 6.83
CA GLN A 363 -16.12 46.20 6.53
C GLN A 363 -16.30 45.62 5.13
N CYS A 364 -15.43 46.05 4.21
CA CYS A 364 -15.33 45.53 2.86
C CYS A 364 -14.44 44.29 2.87
N HIS A 365 -15.07 43.14 2.66
CA HIS A 365 -14.40 41.87 2.44
C HIS A 365 -14.38 41.52 0.96
N ILE A 366 -13.23 41.05 0.47
CA ILE A 366 -13.03 40.56 -0.90
C ILE A 366 -12.53 39.12 -0.79
N ASN A 367 -13.14 38.21 -1.55
CA ASN A 367 -12.78 36.78 -1.56
C ASN A 367 -12.66 36.17 -0.15
N GLY A 368 -13.62 36.50 0.72
CA GLY A 368 -13.70 36.02 2.10
C GLY A 368 -12.72 36.67 3.09
N GLN A 369 -11.85 37.59 2.65
CA GLN A 369 -10.86 38.26 3.49
C GLN A 369 -11.21 39.75 3.70
N LEU A 370 -10.96 40.29 4.90
CA LEU A 370 -11.14 41.71 5.18
C LEU A 370 -10.04 42.54 4.50
N VAL A 371 -10.43 43.44 3.58
CA VAL A 371 -9.47 44.28 2.83
C VAL A 371 -9.55 45.75 3.22
N SER A 372 -10.72 46.26 3.61
CA SER A 372 -10.85 47.66 4.01
C SER A 372 -11.96 47.90 5.02
N THR A 373 -11.74 48.80 5.98
CA THR A 373 -12.74 49.23 6.97
C THR A 373 -12.91 50.74 6.88
N ALA A 374 -14.14 51.20 6.71
CA ALA A 374 -14.49 52.62 6.65
C ALA A 374 -15.47 52.98 7.77
N TYR A 375 -15.46 54.24 8.22
CA TYR A 375 -16.34 54.73 9.29
C TYR A 375 -17.30 55.77 8.71
N PHE A 376 -18.59 55.43 8.67
CA PHE A 376 -19.65 56.31 8.14
C PHE A 376 -20.62 56.73 9.25
N PRO A 377 -21.20 57.95 9.19
CA PRO A 377 -22.27 58.34 10.11
C PRO A 377 -23.49 57.44 9.92
N TRP A 378 -23.93 56.75 10.98
CA TRP A 378 -25.22 56.05 10.95
C TRP A 378 -26.35 57.09 11.02
N SER A 379 -27.23 57.10 10.02
CA SER A 379 -28.45 57.93 10.02
C SER A 379 -29.53 57.27 9.16
N ILE A 380 -29.72 55.97 9.34
CA ILE A 380 -30.89 55.26 8.83
C ILE A 380 -32.04 55.60 9.78
N GLU A 381 -32.98 56.43 9.33
CA GLU A 381 -34.15 56.83 10.12
C GLU A 381 -35.26 55.78 9.94
N SER A 382 -35.84 55.32 11.06
CA SER A 382 -36.79 54.21 11.08
C SER A 382 -38.16 54.63 10.51
N GLY A 383 -38.28 54.60 9.18
CA GLY A 383 -39.50 54.95 8.45
C GLY A 383 -39.27 55.63 7.10
N GLU A 384 -38.03 55.95 6.70
CA GLU A 384 -37.78 56.43 5.32
C GLU A 384 -37.94 55.30 4.31
N LEU A 385 -38.72 55.56 3.26
CA LEU A 385 -38.94 54.65 2.14
C LEU A 385 -37.74 54.67 1.18
N PHE A 386 -37.15 53.51 0.94
CA PHE A 386 -36.13 53.32 -0.08
C PHE A 386 -36.83 52.95 -1.40
N ASP A 387 -37.18 53.98 -2.16
CA ASP A 387 -37.96 53.94 -3.41
C ASP A 387 -37.09 54.00 -4.68
N LYS A 388 -35.78 54.25 -4.55
CA LYS A 388 -34.80 54.25 -5.65
C LYS A 388 -33.74 53.18 -5.41
N CYS A 389 -34.12 51.93 -5.62
CA CYS A 389 -33.25 50.76 -5.46
C CYS A 389 -32.97 50.07 -6.81
N TYR A 390 -31.70 49.95 -7.17
CA TYR A 390 -31.22 49.40 -8.43
C TYR A 390 -29.96 48.57 -8.22
N ILE A 391 -29.78 47.50 -9.02
CA ILE A 391 -28.56 46.71 -9.13
C ILE A 391 -28.06 46.81 -10.57
N GLY A 392 -26.76 47.05 -10.76
CA GLY A 392 -26.15 47.20 -12.08
C GLY A 392 -26.46 48.50 -12.84
N CYS A 393 -27.27 49.42 -12.31
CA CYS A 393 -27.56 50.71 -12.97
C CYS A 393 -27.94 51.81 -11.97
N THR A 394 -28.18 53.03 -12.49
CA THR A 394 -28.69 54.19 -11.74
C THR A 394 -30.09 54.60 -12.24
N PRO A 395 -30.84 55.46 -11.51
CA PRO A 395 -32.19 55.89 -11.88
C PRO A 395 -32.30 56.60 -13.25
N GLU A 396 -31.17 57.09 -13.78
CA GLU A 396 -31.08 57.80 -15.06
C GLU A 396 -30.83 56.86 -16.25
N HIS A 397 -30.56 55.57 -16.01
CA HIS A 397 -30.34 54.51 -17.00
C HIS A 397 -29.30 54.82 -18.11
N ASN A 398 -28.34 55.68 -17.80
CA ASN A 398 -27.29 56.15 -18.70
C ASN A 398 -26.23 55.07 -18.99
N ASP A 399 -25.70 55.02 -20.21
CA ASP A 399 -24.59 54.16 -20.60
C ASP A 399 -23.38 54.34 -19.65
N LEU A 400 -22.99 55.60 -19.35
CA LEU A 400 -21.83 55.93 -18.51
C LEU A 400 -21.93 55.47 -17.03
N THR A 401 -23.11 55.06 -16.57
CA THR A 401 -23.34 54.59 -15.19
C THR A 401 -23.83 53.14 -15.10
N SER A 402 -24.04 52.48 -16.24
CA SER A 402 -24.53 51.10 -16.32
C SER A 402 -23.38 50.10 -16.16
N PHE A 403 -23.60 49.04 -15.37
CA PHE A 403 -22.62 48.00 -15.12
C PHE A 403 -22.37 47.14 -16.37
N SER A 404 -21.11 46.73 -16.56
CA SER A 404 -20.67 45.89 -17.67
C SER A 404 -19.92 44.69 -17.11
N GLY A 405 -20.54 43.51 -17.18
CA GLY A 405 -20.01 42.31 -16.53
C GLY A 405 -21.09 41.31 -16.11
N GLN A 406 -20.74 40.45 -15.17
CA GLN A 406 -21.59 39.35 -14.70
C GLN A 406 -21.82 39.48 -13.18
N LEU A 407 -23.04 39.20 -12.71
CA LEU A 407 -23.36 39.02 -11.28
C LEU A 407 -23.96 37.64 -11.04
N SER A 408 -23.57 36.98 -9.96
CA SER A 408 -24.29 35.80 -9.46
C SER A 408 -25.43 36.23 -8.52
N THR A 409 -25.86 35.32 -7.65
CA THR A 409 -26.81 35.56 -6.56
C THR A 409 -26.46 36.81 -5.74
N PHE A 410 -27.42 37.72 -5.58
CA PHE A 410 -27.27 38.95 -4.80
C PHE A 410 -28.11 38.88 -3.51
N TYR A 411 -27.44 38.92 -2.36
CA TYR A 411 -28.04 38.84 -1.04
C TYR A 411 -28.00 40.19 -0.29
N LEU A 412 -29.09 40.48 0.43
CA LEU A 412 -29.11 41.46 1.53
C LEU A 412 -29.54 40.77 2.83
N PHE A 413 -28.69 40.86 3.86
CA PHE A 413 -28.95 40.35 5.21
C PHE A 413 -29.22 41.51 6.18
N SER A 414 -30.16 41.31 7.11
CA SER A 414 -30.57 42.29 8.15
C SER A 414 -29.67 42.32 9.39
N ILE A 415 -28.47 41.74 9.27
CA ILE A 415 -27.44 41.66 10.30
C ILE A 415 -26.06 41.99 9.72
N TYR A 416 -25.14 42.43 10.58
CA TYR A 416 -23.71 42.36 10.32
C TYR A 416 -23.24 40.89 10.31
N LEU A 417 -22.55 40.46 9.25
CA LEU A 417 -21.91 39.13 9.18
C LEU A 417 -20.46 39.18 9.69
N GLU A 418 -20.13 38.25 10.58
CA GLU A 418 -18.77 38.10 11.10
C GLU A 418 -17.81 37.52 10.04
N PRO A 419 -16.50 37.85 10.08
CA PRO A 419 -15.52 37.37 9.09
C PRO A 419 -15.48 35.85 8.90
N MET A 420 -15.75 35.06 9.94
CA MET A 420 -15.83 33.59 9.84
C MET A 420 -16.98 33.10 8.94
N ILE A 421 -18.12 33.80 8.99
CA ILE A 421 -19.29 33.53 8.13
C ILE A 421 -18.99 34.03 6.71
N VAL A 422 -18.41 35.23 6.56
CA VAL A 422 -18.05 35.79 5.24
C VAL A 422 -17.01 34.92 4.52
N GLN A 423 -16.01 34.39 5.23
CA GLN A 423 -15.06 33.41 4.68
C GLN A 423 -15.76 32.09 4.32
N GLY A 424 -16.83 31.72 5.03
CA GLY A 424 -17.66 30.55 4.73
C GLY A 424 -18.49 30.72 3.47
N LEU A 425 -19.13 31.88 3.30
CA LEU A 425 -19.84 32.27 2.07
C LEU A 425 -18.89 32.24 0.85
N TYR A 426 -17.65 32.68 1.02
CA TYR A 426 -16.64 32.56 -0.04
C TYR A 426 -16.31 31.11 -0.40
N LYS A 427 -16.16 30.22 0.61
CA LYS A 427 -15.92 28.79 0.37
C LYS A 427 -17.07 28.09 -0.37
N LEU A 428 -18.32 28.53 -0.18
CA LEU A 428 -19.48 28.00 -0.92
C LEU A 428 -19.45 28.36 -2.42
N GLY A 429 -18.60 29.32 -2.83
CA GLY A 429 -18.33 29.63 -4.24
C GLY A 429 -19.41 30.48 -4.93
N PRO A 430 -19.16 30.88 -6.19
CA PRO A 430 -20.06 31.75 -6.94
C PRO A 430 -21.39 31.09 -7.31
N ALA A 431 -21.45 29.75 -7.34
CA ALA A 431 -22.66 28.99 -7.71
C ALA A 431 -23.66 28.82 -6.54
N TYR A 432 -23.36 29.32 -5.33
CA TYR A 432 -24.27 29.21 -4.20
C TYR A 432 -25.46 30.19 -4.33
N LYS A 433 -26.67 29.66 -4.16
CA LYS A 433 -27.94 30.34 -4.46
C LYS A 433 -29.08 30.02 -3.49
N ASN A 434 -28.81 29.20 -2.47
CA ASN A 434 -29.80 28.68 -1.53
C ASN A 434 -30.04 29.63 -0.35
N GLN A 435 -30.78 29.15 0.66
CA GLN A 435 -31.26 29.92 1.81
C GLN A 435 -30.56 29.60 3.14
N PHE A 436 -29.44 28.84 3.12
CA PHE A 436 -28.74 28.33 4.31
C PHE A 436 -29.65 27.48 5.23
N LYS A 437 -30.53 26.66 4.63
CA LYS A 437 -31.57 25.93 5.37
C LYS A 437 -31.12 24.54 5.82
N PHE A 438 -30.35 23.83 5.00
CA PHE A 438 -29.97 22.44 5.26
C PHE A 438 -28.46 22.27 5.32
N GLU A 439 -27.96 21.72 6.42
CA GLU A 439 -26.52 21.55 6.66
C GLU A 439 -25.81 20.70 5.56
N HIS A 440 -26.55 19.79 4.91
CA HIS A 440 -26.07 18.96 3.81
C HIS A 440 -25.65 19.76 2.56
N GLU A 441 -26.13 20.99 2.39
CA GLU A 441 -25.73 21.92 1.31
C GLU A 441 -24.22 22.24 1.34
N SER A 442 -23.52 21.92 2.44
CA SER A 442 -22.13 22.34 2.71
C SER A 442 -21.19 21.24 3.19
N ALA A 443 -21.65 19.98 3.22
CA ALA A 443 -21.11 18.89 4.05
C ALA A 443 -19.61 18.56 3.87
N HIS A 444 -18.98 19.02 2.79
CA HIS A 444 -17.57 18.75 2.45
C HIS A 444 -16.75 20.02 2.14
N ILE A 445 -17.34 21.20 2.32
CA ILE A 445 -16.76 22.51 1.93
C ILE A 445 -16.38 23.35 3.15
N LEU A 446 -17.15 23.25 4.24
CA LEU A 446 -17.00 24.07 5.44
C LEU A 446 -16.36 23.29 6.58
N SER A 447 -15.59 23.98 7.44
CA SER A 447 -15.18 23.41 8.73
C SER A 447 -16.39 23.31 9.67
N GLU A 448 -16.32 22.42 10.66
CA GLU A 448 -17.44 22.16 11.57
C GLU A 448 -17.94 23.43 12.29
N GLY A 449 -17.03 24.33 12.67
CA GLY A 449 -17.37 25.62 13.27
C GLY A 449 -18.08 26.58 12.30
N GLN A 450 -17.61 26.67 11.05
CA GLN A 450 -18.29 27.48 10.02
C GLN A 450 -19.68 26.91 9.68
N ARG A 451 -19.78 25.59 9.61
CA ARG A 451 -21.02 24.85 9.36
C ARG A 451 -22.06 25.14 10.46
N LYS A 452 -21.68 24.98 11.74
CA LYS A 452 -22.54 25.34 12.88
C LYS A 452 -22.95 26.82 12.89
N ALA A 453 -22.08 27.74 12.45
CA ALA A 453 -22.37 29.17 12.44
C ALA A 453 -23.26 29.67 11.29
N MET A 454 -23.40 28.90 10.19
CA MET A 454 -24.28 29.26 9.07
C MET A 454 -25.65 28.57 9.12
N TYR A 455 -25.72 27.35 9.64
CA TYR A 455 -26.94 26.53 9.64
C TYR A 455 -27.67 26.50 10.99
N ASP A 456 -27.39 27.46 11.89
CA ASP A 456 -28.14 27.66 13.14
C ASP A 456 -29.49 28.40 12.96
N GLY A 457 -29.85 28.70 11.72
CA GLY A 457 -31.06 29.42 11.34
C GLY A 457 -30.98 30.95 11.47
N LYS A 458 -29.98 31.54 12.15
CA LYS A 458 -29.86 33.00 12.26
C LYS A 458 -29.60 33.64 10.89
N LEU A 459 -28.72 33.04 10.09
CA LEU A 459 -28.39 33.53 8.76
C LEU A 459 -29.62 33.48 7.82
N MET A 460 -30.30 32.34 7.76
CA MET A 460 -31.55 32.15 7.01
C MET A 460 -32.62 33.19 7.40
N ASN A 461 -32.89 33.35 8.69
CA ASN A 461 -33.88 34.30 9.20
C ASN A 461 -33.50 35.78 8.98
N SER A 462 -32.22 36.06 8.68
CA SER A 462 -31.75 37.42 8.38
C SER A 462 -31.87 37.84 6.91
N ILE A 463 -32.19 36.92 5.98
CA ILE A 463 -32.32 37.24 4.55
C ILE A 463 -33.49 38.22 4.35
N VAL A 464 -33.18 39.43 3.87
CA VAL A 464 -34.14 40.47 3.44
C VAL A 464 -34.59 40.19 2.00
N PHE A 465 -33.61 39.98 1.13
CA PHE A 465 -33.84 39.45 -0.22
C PHE A 465 -32.66 38.61 -0.70
N ASN A 466 -32.99 37.71 -1.61
CA ASN A 466 -32.09 36.88 -2.39
C ASN A 466 -32.60 36.97 -3.83
N TYR A 467 -31.82 37.57 -4.73
CA TYR A 467 -32.12 37.55 -6.17
C TYR A 467 -31.13 36.63 -6.87
N ASN A 468 -31.66 35.55 -7.46
CA ASN A 468 -30.93 34.44 -8.06
C ASN A 468 -31.23 34.42 -9.58
N PRO A 469 -30.23 34.27 -10.47
CA PRO A 469 -30.43 34.14 -11.91
C PRO A 469 -31.51 33.11 -12.34
N ILE A 470 -31.61 31.95 -11.70
CA ILE A 470 -32.66 30.95 -12.03
C ILE A 470 -34.07 31.46 -11.71
N ALA A 471 -34.19 32.29 -10.67
CA ALA A 471 -35.47 32.76 -10.14
C ALA A 471 -36.04 33.90 -11.01
N CYS A 472 -36.12 33.70 -12.32
CA CYS A 472 -36.59 34.68 -13.29
C CYS A 472 -37.74 34.13 -14.14
N GLU A 473 -38.75 34.97 -14.37
CA GLU A 473 -39.89 34.72 -15.25
C GLU A 473 -39.95 35.87 -16.27
N GLU A 474 -39.51 35.61 -17.50
CA GLU A 474 -39.22 36.62 -18.55
C GLU A 474 -38.33 37.80 -18.08
N LYS A 475 -38.96 38.87 -17.57
CA LYS A 475 -38.34 40.11 -17.09
C LYS A 475 -38.58 40.35 -15.59
N LEU A 476 -39.18 39.41 -14.89
CA LEU A 476 -39.46 39.46 -13.46
C LEU A 476 -38.46 38.58 -12.70
N VAL A 477 -37.67 39.18 -11.80
CA VAL A 477 -36.73 38.46 -10.92
C VAL A 477 -37.42 38.22 -9.59
N LEU A 478 -37.83 36.98 -9.37
CA LEU A 478 -38.50 36.52 -8.16
C LEU A 478 -37.57 36.60 -6.95
N GLN A 479 -38.15 36.94 -5.79
CA GLN A 479 -37.43 36.93 -4.52
C GLN A 479 -37.32 35.48 -4.03
N ALA A 480 -36.09 34.98 -3.90
CA ALA A 480 -35.77 33.59 -3.55
C ALA A 480 -35.37 33.44 -2.07
N GLY A 481 -35.91 34.27 -1.18
CA GLY A 481 -35.71 34.21 0.27
C GLY A 481 -36.73 33.31 0.99
N PRO A 482 -36.54 33.05 2.29
CA PRO A 482 -37.48 32.26 3.07
C PRO A 482 -38.84 32.95 3.20
N LYS A 483 -39.93 32.26 2.82
CA LYS A 483 -41.31 32.77 2.96
C LYS A 483 -41.75 33.01 4.41
N SER A 484 -40.97 32.54 5.38
CA SER A 484 -41.14 32.78 6.82
C SER A 484 -40.65 34.14 7.30
N ASN A 485 -39.78 34.82 6.53
CA ASN A 485 -39.18 36.09 6.93
C ASN A 485 -40.18 37.23 6.74
N VAL A 486 -40.15 38.23 7.63
CA VAL A 486 -41.01 39.41 7.52
C VAL A 486 -40.62 40.21 6.27
N SER A 487 -41.58 40.50 5.39
CA SER A 487 -41.31 41.29 4.20
C SER A 487 -40.91 42.73 4.57
N HIS A 488 -39.74 43.15 4.06
CA HIS A 488 -39.25 44.52 4.17
C HIS A 488 -39.79 45.44 3.06
N PHE A 489 -40.59 44.93 2.11
CA PHE A 489 -41.10 45.67 0.95
C PHE A 489 -42.51 46.23 1.19
N VAL A 490 -42.89 47.26 0.42
CA VAL A 490 -44.26 47.84 0.48
C VAL A 490 -45.29 46.94 -0.21
N HIS A 491 -44.90 46.28 -1.29
CA HIS A 491 -45.75 45.43 -2.14
C HIS A 491 -45.04 44.08 -2.40
N ASN A 492 -45.20 43.50 -3.59
CA ASN A 492 -44.42 42.32 -3.99
C ASN A 492 -42.91 42.65 -3.94
N ALA A 493 -42.11 41.66 -3.56
CA ALA A 493 -40.66 41.75 -3.38
C ALA A 493 -39.86 41.37 -4.64
N HIS A 494 -40.52 41.12 -5.77
CA HIS A 494 -39.87 40.74 -7.04
C HIS A 494 -39.32 41.98 -7.75
N ALA A 495 -38.08 41.89 -8.25
CA ALA A 495 -37.42 42.95 -9.01
C ALA A 495 -37.73 42.84 -10.51
N GLN A 496 -37.53 43.91 -11.26
CA GLN A 496 -37.71 43.96 -12.72
C GLN A 496 -36.35 43.98 -13.42
N MET A 497 -36.11 43.02 -14.31
CA MET A 497 -34.96 42.98 -15.21
C MET A 497 -35.22 43.89 -16.42
N LEU A 498 -34.34 44.87 -16.64
CA LEU A 498 -34.43 45.77 -17.80
C LEU A 498 -34.00 45.06 -19.09
N SER A 499 -34.48 45.54 -20.24
CA SER A 499 -34.49 44.81 -21.52
C SER A 499 -33.15 44.30 -22.03
N ASN A 500 -32.05 44.92 -21.60
CA ASN A 500 -30.71 44.61 -22.09
C ASN A 500 -29.95 43.64 -21.18
N VAL A 501 -30.45 43.37 -19.96
CA VAL A 501 -29.90 42.31 -19.07
C VAL A 501 -30.51 40.97 -19.46
N ARG A 502 -29.70 39.91 -19.43
CA ARG A 502 -30.16 38.52 -19.55
C ARG A 502 -29.81 37.75 -18.29
N SER A 503 -30.72 36.91 -17.79
CA SER A 503 -30.31 35.76 -16.99
C SER A 503 -29.72 34.71 -17.94
N VAL A 504 -28.58 34.13 -17.57
CA VAL A 504 -27.83 33.15 -18.37
C VAL A 504 -27.66 31.89 -17.55
N VAL A 505 -28.05 30.76 -18.13
CA VAL A 505 -27.88 29.41 -17.58
C VAL A 505 -26.90 28.66 -18.47
N THR A 506 -25.92 28.00 -17.86
CA THR A 506 -24.77 27.37 -18.52
C THR A 506 -24.40 26.11 -17.76
N HIS A 507 -24.16 25.01 -18.47
CA HIS A 507 -24.00 23.71 -17.84
C HIS A 507 -22.53 23.33 -17.73
N SER A 508 -22.07 23.02 -16.52
CA SER A 508 -20.75 22.43 -16.29
C SER A 508 -20.75 20.94 -16.61
N ILE A 509 -19.57 20.38 -16.92
CA ILE A 509 -19.43 18.93 -17.15
C ILE A 509 -19.95 18.10 -15.97
N TYR A 510 -19.86 18.62 -14.74
CA TYR A 510 -20.34 17.98 -13.52
C TYR A 510 -21.87 17.86 -13.48
N SER A 511 -22.60 18.95 -13.76
CA SER A 511 -24.06 18.94 -13.79
C SER A 511 -24.58 18.13 -14.99
N THR A 512 -23.97 18.28 -16.17
CA THR A 512 -24.35 17.53 -17.38
C THR A 512 -24.09 16.03 -17.28
N LEU A 513 -22.94 15.59 -16.74
CA LEU A 513 -22.71 14.16 -16.50
C LEU A 513 -23.76 13.60 -15.53
N HIS A 514 -24.06 14.31 -14.44
CA HIS A 514 -25.07 13.88 -13.47
C HIS A 514 -26.45 13.67 -14.14
N SER A 515 -26.88 14.61 -15.00
CA SER A 515 -28.15 14.52 -15.75
C SER A 515 -28.22 13.41 -16.80
N ILE A 516 -27.10 12.85 -17.26
CA ILE A 516 -27.08 11.74 -18.24
C ILE A 516 -27.01 10.36 -17.56
N GLY A 517 -26.62 10.29 -16.29
CA GLY A 517 -26.45 9.04 -15.54
C GLY A 517 -25.10 8.90 -14.82
N GLY A 518 -24.29 9.96 -14.78
CA GLY A 518 -23.04 10.03 -14.02
C GLY A 518 -21.78 9.61 -14.78
N ILE A 519 -20.65 9.61 -14.06
CA ILE A 519 -19.29 9.36 -14.60
C ILE A 519 -19.16 8.06 -15.41
N GLN A 520 -19.96 7.04 -15.09
CA GLN A 520 -20.00 5.74 -15.75
C GLN A 520 -20.26 5.79 -17.27
N VAL A 521 -20.82 6.91 -17.77
CA VAL A 521 -21.00 7.18 -19.21
C VAL A 521 -19.66 7.27 -19.96
N ILE A 522 -18.55 7.57 -19.27
CA ILE A 522 -17.19 7.63 -19.86
C ILE A 522 -16.56 6.23 -19.97
N PHE A 523 -16.93 5.27 -19.10
CA PHE A 523 -16.25 3.96 -19.04
C PHE A 523 -16.26 3.17 -20.38
N PRO A 524 -17.31 3.19 -21.22
CA PRO A 524 -17.29 2.53 -22.53
C PRO A 524 -16.24 3.07 -23.52
N LEU A 525 -15.57 4.20 -23.26
CA LEU A 525 -14.43 4.65 -24.06
C LEU A 525 -13.18 3.78 -23.82
N PHE A 526 -13.06 3.15 -22.64
CA PHE A 526 -11.94 2.24 -22.33
C PHE A 526 -12.04 0.88 -23.03
N ASP A 527 -13.24 0.45 -23.44
CA ASP A 527 -13.44 -0.76 -24.26
C ASP A 527 -12.94 -0.57 -25.71
N GLN A 528 -12.74 0.68 -26.12
CA GLN A 528 -12.41 1.07 -27.51
C GLN A 528 -10.92 1.43 -27.70
N LEU A 529 -10.06 1.15 -26.71
CA LEU A 529 -8.64 1.50 -26.75
C LEU A 529 -7.90 0.88 -27.94
N ASP A 530 -8.08 -0.42 -28.19
CA ASP A 530 -7.41 -1.15 -29.28
C ASP A 530 -8.02 -0.89 -30.68
N HIS A 531 -9.00 0.02 -30.80
CA HIS A 531 -9.64 0.32 -32.07
C HIS A 531 -8.74 1.20 -32.96
N GLN A 532 -8.75 0.95 -34.26
CA GLN A 532 -7.86 1.60 -35.22
C GLN A 532 -8.39 2.97 -35.64
N GLN A 533 -7.52 3.92 -35.98
CA GLN A 533 -7.89 5.10 -36.75
C GLN A 533 -8.17 4.72 -38.22
N MET A 534 -8.80 5.64 -38.98
CA MET A 534 -9.00 5.51 -40.44
C MET A 534 -7.71 5.27 -41.25
N ASN A 535 -6.52 5.54 -40.69
CA ASN A 535 -5.22 5.27 -41.30
C ASN A 535 -4.62 3.89 -40.94
N GLY A 536 -5.36 3.04 -40.21
CA GLY A 536 -4.94 1.70 -39.78
C GLY A 536 -4.06 1.66 -38.52
N THR A 537 -3.67 2.81 -37.95
CA THR A 537 -2.84 2.86 -36.73
C THR A 537 -3.69 2.85 -35.45
N ILE A 538 -3.15 2.28 -34.36
CA ILE A 538 -3.72 2.37 -33.01
C ILE A 538 -2.97 3.48 -32.26
N THR A 539 -3.69 4.36 -31.55
CA THR A 539 -3.05 5.44 -30.76
C THR A 539 -3.04 5.10 -29.28
N TYR A 540 -1.86 4.74 -28.77
CA TYR A 540 -1.75 4.28 -27.39
C TYR A 540 -2.05 5.36 -26.33
N ASN A 541 -1.84 6.64 -26.66
CA ASN A 541 -2.08 7.78 -25.75
C ASN A 541 -3.55 8.03 -25.35
N VAL A 542 -4.53 7.37 -26.00
CA VAL A 542 -5.95 7.52 -25.64
C VAL A 542 -6.19 7.16 -24.16
N CYS A 543 -5.43 6.22 -23.61
CA CYS A 543 -5.57 5.79 -22.21
C CYS A 543 -5.10 6.86 -21.19
N SER A 544 -4.01 7.58 -21.47
CA SER A 544 -3.54 8.64 -20.55
C SER A 544 -4.48 9.84 -20.57
N VAL A 545 -4.97 10.27 -21.75
CA VAL A 545 -5.97 11.34 -21.90
C VAL A 545 -7.24 11.03 -21.09
N LEU A 546 -7.80 9.83 -21.25
CA LEU A 546 -9.02 9.42 -20.52
C LEU A 546 -8.80 9.29 -19.00
N LEU A 547 -7.65 8.78 -18.56
CA LEU A 547 -7.35 8.67 -17.13
C LEU A 547 -7.06 10.01 -16.47
N LEU A 548 -6.28 10.89 -17.11
CA LEU A 548 -6.01 12.25 -16.61
C LEU A 548 -7.31 13.05 -16.45
N THR A 549 -8.17 13.02 -17.47
CA THR A 549 -9.54 13.58 -17.41
C THR A 549 -10.31 13.04 -16.20
N LEU A 550 -10.30 11.72 -16.01
CA LEU A 550 -11.02 11.06 -14.93
C LEU A 550 -10.43 11.41 -13.56
N CYS A 551 -9.11 11.56 -13.43
CA CYS A 551 -8.46 12.13 -12.25
C CYS A 551 -8.97 13.55 -12.01
N GLU A 552 -8.82 14.47 -12.96
CA GLU A 552 -9.22 15.88 -12.85
C GLU A 552 -10.70 16.05 -12.44
N LEU A 553 -11.60 15.22 -12.99
CA LEU A 553 -13.03 15.20 -12.63
C LEU A 553 -13.27 14.69 -11.19
N ILE A 554 -12.54 13.68 -10.75
CA ILE A 554 -12.58 13.13 -9.38
C ILE A 554 -11.97 14.13 -8.38
N GLU A 555 -10.88 14.80 -8.74
CA GLU A 555 -10.20 15.76 -7.87
C GLU A 555 -11.09 16.98 -7.56
N ARG A 556 -11.94 17.37 -8.51
CA ARG A 556 -12.77 18.59 -8.45
C ARG A 556 -14.20 18.36 -7.99
N SER A 557 -14.70 17.12 -7.94
CA SER A 557 -16.10 16.84 -7.62
C SER A 557 -16.31 15.65 -6.69
N TYR A 558 -16.79 15.95 -5.48
CA TYR A 558 -17.24 14.95 -4.51
C TYR A 558 -18.42 14.10 -5.03
N THR A 559 -19.28 14.66 -5.89
CA THR A 559 -20.36 13.91 -6.54
C THR A 559 -19.80 12.85 -7.48
N ILE A 560 -18.73 13.15 -8.23
CA ILE A 560 -18.04 12.17 -9.08
C ILE A 560 -17.30 11.14 -8.24
N GLN A 561 -16.66 11.53 -7.12
CA GLN A 561 -16.08 10.58 -6.16
C GLN A 561 -17.13 9.58 -5.64
N HIS A 562 -18.33 10.03 -5.30
CA HIS A 562 -19.42 9.16 -4.86
C HIS A 562 -19.93 8.25 -6.00
N GLN A 563 -20.09 8.79 -7.22
CA GLN A 563 -20.49 7.99 -8.39
C GLN A 563 -19.46 6.92 -8.75
N MET A 564 -18.16 7.22 -8.65
CA MET A 564 -17.07 6.25 -8.82
C MET A 564 -17.17 5.11 -7.81
N LEU A 565 -17.50 5.40 -6.55
CA LEU A 565 -17.73 4.36 -5.53
C LEU A 565 -18.95 3.49 -5.85
N SER A 566 -20.10 4.10 -6.15
CA SER A 566 -21.35 3.36 -6.41
C SER A 566 -21.29 2.52 -7.68
N SER A 567 -20.59 2.99 -8.72
CA SER A 567 -20.37 2.26 -9.99
C SER A 567 -19.19 1.28 -9.97
N LYS A 568 -18.43 1.22 -8.86
CA LYS A 568 -17.15 0.48 -8.74
C LYS A 568 -16.17 0.84 -9.87
N GLY A 569 -16.03 2.14 -10.17
CA GLY A 569 -15.37 2.63 -11.39
C GLY A 569 -13.96 2.08 -11.62
N PHE A 570 -13.12 1.96 -10.59
CA PHE A 570 -11.77 1.40 -10.74
C PHE A 570 -11.75 -0.11 -11.02
N LEU A 571 -12.77 -0.88 -10.62
CA LEU A 571 -12.93 -2.28 -11.04
C LEU A 571 -13.25 -2.36 -12.54
N THR A 572 -14.18 -1.52 -13.00
CA THR A 572 -14.58 -1.46 -14.42
C THR A 572 -13.42 -1.00 -15.31
N ILE A 573 -12.68 0.03 -14.90
CA ILE A 573 -11.47 0.50 -15.59
C ILE A 573 -10.38 -0.58 -15.58
N GLY A 574 -10.10 -1.20 -14.43
CA GLY A 574 -9.12 -2.29 -14.32
C GLY A 574 -9.43 -3.48 -15.23
N TYR A 575 -10.71 -3.83 -15.40
CA TYR A 575 -11.15 -4.87 -16.32
C TYR A 575 -10.88 -4.54 -17.80
N TYR A 576 -11.12 -3.30 -18.22
CA TYR A 576 -10.79 -2.87 -19.59
C TYR A 576 -9.26 -2.83 -19.81
N LEU A 577 -8.49 -2.32 -18.83
CA LEU A 577 -7.02 -2.32 -18.87
C LEU A 577 -6.41 -3.74 -18.85
N GLU A 578 -7.08 -4.71 -18.21
CA GLU A 578 -6.69 -6.13 -18.24
C GLU A 578 -6.95 -6.76 -19.62
N LYS A 579 -7.98 -6.30 -20.35
CA LYS A 579 -8.28 -6.76 -21.72
C LYS A 579 -7.44 -6.09 -22.82
N SER A 580 -7.15 -4.79 -22.70
CA SER A 580 -6.54 -4.01 -23.78
C SER A 580 -5.05 -4.28 -23.98
N SER A 581 -4.48 -3.86 -25.11
CA SER A 581 -3.04 -3.90 -25.38
C SER A 581 -2.24 -3.15 -24.30
N LYS A 582 -1.16 -3.78 -23.80
CA LYS A 582 -0.34 -3.20 -22.72
C LYS A 582 0.52 -2.02 -23.18
N GLN A 583 0.58 -1.76 -24.49
CA GLN A 583 1.19 -0.54 -25.05
C GLN A 583 0.40 0.73 -24.66
N HIS A 584 -0.89 0.63 -24.31
CA HIS A 584 -1.67 1.73 -23.73
C HIS A 584 -1.22 2.16 -22.33
N ILE A 585 -0.50 1.30 -21.60
CA ILE A 585 -0.13 1.54 -20.20
C ILE A 585 1.29 2.12 -20.17
N ASN A 586 1.35 3.42 -20.48
CA ASN A 586 2.59 4.19 -20.56
C ASN A 586 2.94 4.85 -19.19
N MET A 587 4.04 5.61 -19.18
CA MET A 587 4.48 6.33 -17.98
C MET A 587 3.50 7.45 -17.54
N GLU A 588 2.75 8.05 -18.48
CA GLU A 588 1.72 9.06 -18.17
C GLU A 588 0.55 8.44 -17.39
N VAL A 589 0.07 7.27 -17.82
CA VAL A 589 -0.96 6.48 -17.12
C VAL A 589 -0.54 6.18 -15.68
N LEU A 590 0.69 5.70 -15.47
CA LEU A 590 1.19 5.41 -14.13
C LEU A 590 1.30 6.69 -13.27
N ASN A 591 1.83 7.78 -13.84
CA ASN A 591 1.96 9.06 -13.13
C ASN A 591 0.59 9.69 -12.80
N ALA A 592 -0.43 9.52 -13.64
CA ALA A 592 -1.80 9.97 -13.36
C ALA A 592 -2.39 9.23 -12.15
N LEU A 593 -2.24 7.91 -12.08
CA LEU A 593 -2.73 7.08 -10.97
C LEU A 593 -1.98 7.38 -9.65
N ILE A 594 -0.66 7.61 -9.71
CA ILE A 594 0.15 8.06 -8.57
C ILE A 594 -0.29 9.46 -8.11
N THR A 595 -0.54 10.39 -9.04
CA THR A 595 -1.00 11.75 -8.71
C THR A 595 -2.35 11.71 -7.99
N LEU A 596 -3.31 10.93 -8.50
CA LEU A 596 -4.62 10.75 -7.87
C LEU A 596 -4.54 10.09 -6.48
N THR A 597 -3.59 9.18 -6.29
CA THR A 597 -3.31 8.58 -4.97
C THR A 597 -2.80 9.64 -4.00
N ASN A 598 -1.83 10.46 -4.44
CA ASN A 598 -1.28 11.57 -3.66
C ASN A 598 -2.33 12.66 -3.40
N PHE A 599 -3.34 12.82 -4.24
CA PHE A 599 -4.52 13.67 -4.00
C PHE A 599 -5.39 13.09 -2.87
N PHE A 600 -5.81 11.82 -2.96
CA PHE A 600 -6.68 11.19 -1.95
C PHE A 600 -6.07 11.16 -0.55
N VAL A 601 -4.74 11.07 -0.44
CA VAL A 601 -4.02 11.12 0.84
C VAL A 601 -3.89 12.53 1.41
N LYS A 602 -3.83 13.57 0.56
CA LYS A 602 -3.80 14.96 1.02
C LYS A 602 -5.17 15.45 1.48
N ILE A 603 -6.25 14.80 1.05
CA ILE A 603 -7.63 15.25 1.24
C ILE A 603 -8.42 14.19 2.00
N GLN A 604 -8.60 14.45 3.29
CA GLN A 604 -9.31 13.63 4.28
C GLN A 604 -10.84 13.65 4.05
N SER A 605 -11.28 13.28 2.85
CA SER A 605 -12.71 13.09 2.55
C SER A 605 -13.18 11.71 3.03
N LYS A 606 -14.49 11.59 3.32
CA LYS A 606 -15.11 10.30 3.68
C LYS A 606 -15.00 9.24 2.58
N ASN A 607 -14.83 9.66 1.31
CA ASN A 607 -14.75 8.77 0.15
C ASN A 607 -13.31 8.35 -0.17
N SER A 608 -12.30 9.16 0.18
CA SER A 608 -10.88 8.93 -0.09
C SER A 608 -10.37 7.52 0.28
N PRO A 609 -10.58 6.98 1.50
CA PRO A 609 -10.06 5.66 1.86
C PRO A 609 -10.71 4.52 1.07
N LEU A 610 -11.98 4.66 0.67
CA LEU A 610 -12.70 3.66 -0.12
C LEU A 610 -12.26 3.69 -1.60
N LEU A 611 -12.03 4.89 -2.14
CA LEU A 611 -11.51 5.08 -3.51
C LEU A 611 -10.07 4.59 -3.62
N LEU A 612 -9.21 4.89 -2.63
CA LEU A 612 -7.88 4.31 -2.49
C LEU A 612 -7.94 2.78 -2.47
N LYS A 613 -8.80 2.17 -1.63
CA LYS A 613 -8.92 0.71 -1.57
C LYS A 613 -9.33 0.09 -2.92
N GLN A 614 -10.28 0.68 -3.64
CA GLN A 614 -10.64 0.21 -4.99
C GLN A 614 -9.49 0.38 -6.00
N LEU A 615 -8.85 1.54 -6.03
CA LEU A 615 -7.72 1.85 -6.92
C LEU A 615 -6.55 0.87 -6.72
N PHE A 616 -6.19 0.58 -5.47
CA PHE A 616 -5.13 -0.36 -5.16
C PHE A 616 -5.50 -1.81 -5.47
N VAL A 617 -6.67 -2.29 -5.03
CA VAL A 617 -7.07 -3.70 -5.22
C VAL A 617 -7.34 -4.05 -6.69
N HIS A 618 -7.84 -3.11 -7.50
CA HIS A 618 -8.26 -3.41 -8.88
C HIS A 618 -7.28 -2.96 -9.96
N ILE A 619 -6.38 -2.01 -9.67
CA ILE A 619 -5.40 -1.50 -10.64
C ILE A 619 -3.97 -1.79 -10.18
N PHE A 620 -3.47 -1.19 -9.09
CA PHE A 620 -2.06 -1.34 -8.69
C PHE A 620 -1.67 -2.78 -8.31
N PHE A 621 -2.54 -3.53 -7.64
CA PHE A 621 -2.30 -4.92 -7.23
C PHE A 621 -2.88 -5.96 -8.20
N ASN A 622 -3.30 -5.57 -9.42
CA ASN A 622 -3.69 -6.50 -10.48
C ASN A 622 -2.49 -6.76 -11.43
N PRO A 623 -1.71 -7.84 -11.24
CA PRO A 623 -0.53 -8.11 -12.06
C PRO A 623 -0.83 -8.42 -13.53
N SER A 624 -2.07 -8.81 -13.89
CA SER A 624 -2.47 -8.99 -15.29
C SER A 624 -2.40 -7.70 -16.10
N ILE A 625 -2.54 -6.54 -15.45
CA ILE A 625 -2.40 -5.23 -16.07
C ILE A 625 -0.93 -4.93 -16.37
N TRP A 626 -0.01 -5.26 -15.45
CA TRP A 626 1.37 -4.75 -15.48
C TRP A 626 2.42 -5.67 -16.09
N ILE A 627 2.24 -7.00 -16.04
CA ILE A 627 3.31 -7.97 -16.34
C ILE A 627 3.91 -7.87 -17.76
N TYR A 628 3.12 -7.44 -18.75
CA TYR A 628 3.57 -7.23 -20.14
C TYR A 628 3.68 -5.75 -20.55
N CYS A 629 3.70 -4.82 -19.59
CA CYS A 629 4.03 -3.41 -19.84
C CYS A 629 5.55 -3.23 -20.04
N SER A 630 6.00 -2.04 -20.49
CA SER A 630 7.44 -1.78 -20.57
C SER A 630 8.12 -1.88 -19.20
N VAL A 631 9.40 -2.30 -19.21
CA VAL A 631 10.19 -2.54 -18.00
C VAL A 631 10.26 -1.29 -17.13
N ASP A 632 10.40 -0.11 -17.72
CA ASP A 632 10.49 1.18 -17.01
C ASP A 632 9.21 1.50 -16.21
N VAL A 633 8.05 1.19 -16.77
CA VAL A 633 6.74 1.38 -16.10
C VAL A 633 6.60 0.40 -14.94
N GLN A 634 6.97 -0.87 -15.13
CA GLN A 634 6.97 -1.88 -14.06
C GLN A 634 7.94 -1.51 -12.93
N MET A 635 9.15 -1.05 -13.28
CA MET A 635 10.17 -0.61 -12.31
C MET A 635 9.72 0.64 -11.52
N ARG A 636 9.13 1.64 -12.19
CA ARG A 636 8.56 2.83 -11.52
C ARG A 636 7.45 2.45 -10.54
N LEU A 637 6.58 1.51 -10.92
CA LEU A 637 5.48 1.02 -10.09
C LEU A 637 5.99 0.33 -8.82
N TYR A 638 6.86 -0.68 -8.95
CA TYR A 638 7.34 -1.42 -7.78
C TYR A 638 8.27 -0.57 -6.90
N THR A 639 8.97 0.42 -7.48
CA THR A 639 9.67 1.46 -6.70
C THR A 639 8.69 2.32 -5.91
N TYR A 640 7.62 2.84 -6.54
CA TYR A 640 6.59 3.66 -5.87
C TYR A 640 5.97 2.94 -4.65
N LEU A 641 5.60 1.68 -4.83
CA LEU A 641 5.06 0.84 -3.75
C LEU A 641 6.09 0.64 -2.62
N ALA A 642 7.36 0.41 -2.96
CA ALA A 642 8.42 0.11 -2.00
C ALA A 642 9.04 1.33 -1.29
N THR A 643 8.71 2.57 -1.67
CA THR A 643 9.29 3.78 -1.06
C THR A 643 8.27 4.87 -0.73
N GLU A 644 7.44 5.30 -1.69
CA GLU A 644 6.53 6.45 -1.53
C GLU A 644 5.23 6.08 -0.80
N PHE A 645 4.65 4.91 -1.13
CA PHE A 645 3.38 4.42 -0.56
C PHE A 645 3.40 4.30 0.97
N ILE A 646 4.49 3.78 1.55
CA ILE A 646 4.55 3.41 2.97
C ILE A 646 4.73 4.63 3.89
N THR A 647 5.12 5.78 3.35
CA THR A 647 5.18 7.06 4.07
C THR A 647 3.82 7.58 4.56
N TYR A 648 2.71 6.99 4.13
CA TYR A 648 1.36 7.53 4.33
C TYR A 648 0.46 6.63 5.19
N ASN A 649 0.33 6.96 6.48
CA ASN A 649 -0.51 6.23 7.45
C ASN A 649 -1.98 6.04 6.99
N GLU A 650 -2.55 6.97 6.23
CA GLU A 650 -3.93 6.86 5.74
C GLU A 650 -4.09 5.77 4.66
N ILE A 651 -3.10 5.58 3.77
CA ILE A 651 -3.05 4.44 2.85
C ILE A 651 -2.97 3.14 3.67
N TYR A 652 -2.07 3.12 4.65
CA TYR A 652 -1.77 1.96 5.49
C TYR A 652 -3.02 1.39 6.19
N HIS A 653 -3.82 2.26 6.82
CA HIS A 653 -5.09 1.87 7.43
C HIS A 653 -6.18 1.47 6.43
N SER A 654 -6.20 2.07 5.23
CA SER A 654 -7.27 1.85 4.23
C SER A 654 -7.19 0.46 3.56
N ILE A 655 -5.99 -0.05 3.32
CA ILE A 655 -5.76 -1.26 2.52
C ILE A 655 -5.73 -2.54 3.37
N GLN A 656 -5.32 -2.44 4.63
CA GLN A 656 -4.95 -3.55 5.54
C GLN A 656 -3.67 -4.29 5.08
N PRO A 657 -2.60 -4.35 5.91
CA PRO A 657 -1.28 -4.85 5.50
C PRO A 657 -1.30 -6.28 4.94
N ILE A 658 -2.08 -7.15 5.58
CA ILE A 658 -2.27 -8.55 5.19
C ILE A 658 -2.79 -8.72 3.75
N SER A 659 -3.65 -7.80 3.26
CA SER A 659 -4.14 -7.84 1.87
C SER A 659 -2.99 -7.59 0.88
N GLY A 660 -2.20 -6.54 1.12
CA GLY A 660 -1.05 -6.19 0.28
C GLY A 660 -0.03 -7.33 0.23
N ILE A 661 0.30 -7.94 1.38
CA ILE A 661 1.23 -9.07 1.46
C ILE A 661 0.71 -10.29 0.68
N ILE A 662 -0.56 -10.68 0.87
CA ILE A 662 -1.16 -11.82 0.14
C ILE A 662 -1.17 -11.54 -1.38
N GLN A 663 -1.52 -10.32 -1.79
CA GLN A 663 -1.54 -9.91 -3.20
C GLN A 663 -0.14 -9.86 -3.83
N THR A 664 0.87 -9.40 -3.10
CA THR A 664 2.27 -9.44 -3.56
C THR A 664 2.81 -10.88 -3.61
N LEU A 665 2.54 -11.74 -2.63
CA LEU A 665 2.93 -13.16 -2.68
C LEU A 665 2.25 -13.92 -3.83
N HIS A 666 0.97 -13.61 -4.14
CA HIS A 666 0.29 -14.12 -5.33
C HIS A 666 0.96 -13.62 -6.62
N THR A 667 1.31 -12.33 -6.68
CA THR A 667 2.04 -11.72 -7.81
C THR A 667 3.38 -12.39 -8.06
N LEU A 668 4.19 -12.60 -7.00
CA LEU A 668 5.46 -13.33 -7.04
C LEU A 668 5.32 -14.79 -7.48
N LYS A 669 4.23 -15.47 -7.06
CA LYS A 669 4.00 -16.89 -7.36
C LYS A 669 3.51 -17.13 -8.79
N TYR A 670 2.51 -16.37 -9.25
CA TYR A 670 1.80 -16.66 -10.49
C TYR A 670 2.31 -15.86 -11.71
N PHE A 671 2.98 -14.71 -11.49
CA PHE A 671 3.36 -13.77 -12.56
C PHE A 671 4.86 -13.44 -12.58
N TYR A 672 5.49 -13.18 -11.43
CA TYR A 672 6.91 -12.78 -11.33
C TYR A 672 7.81 -13.90 -10.77
N TRP A 673 7.62 -15.13 -11.24
CA TRP A 673 8.49 -16.26 -10.96
C TRP A 673 9.84 -16.16 -11.73
N ILE A 674 10.92 -16.64 -11.15
CA ILE A 674 12.26 -16.72 -11.79
C ILE A 674 12.37 -18.00 -12.62
N VAL A 675 11.89 -19.13 -12.09
CA VAL A 675 11.77 -20.42 -12.79
C VAL A 675 10.28 -20.78 -12.93
N LYS A 676 9.89 -21.31 -14.09
CA LYS A 676 8.48 -21.56 -14.43
C LYS A 676 7.84 -22.60 -13.48
N PRO A 677 6.80 -22.24 -12.71
CA PRO A 677 6.19 -23.16 -11.75
C PRO A 677 5.48 -24.33 -12.45
N SER A 678 5.76 -25.55 -12.01
CA SER A 678 5.46 -26.79 -12.75
C SER A 678 3.98 -26.98 -13.13
N HIS A 679 3.05 -26.45 -12.32
CA HIS A 679 1.60 -26.55 -12.53
C HIS A 679 0.83 -25.24 -12.24
N GLN A 680 1.52 -24.12 -12.02
CA GLN A 680 0.92 -22.92 -11.40
C GLN A 680 1.39 -21.57 -12.00
N ALA A 681 1.83 -21.53 -13.26
CA ALA A 681 2.06 -20.27 -13.97
C ALA A 681 0.74 -19.64 -14.47
N LYS A 682 0.55 -18.32 -14.30
CA LYS A 682 -0.52 -17.55 -14.97
C LYS A 682 0.04 -16.62 -16.06
N ALA A 683 1.22 -16.05 -15.84
CA ALA A 683 1.94 -15.36 -16.91
C ALA A 683 2.46 -16.35 -17.97
N LEU A 684 2.30 -15.98 -19.24
CA LEU A 684 2.93 -16.62 -20.39
C LEU A 684 4.35 -16.08 -20.56
N ASP A 685 5.16 -16.76 -21.38
CA ASP A 685 6.56 -16.35 -21.64
C ASP A 685 6.66 -15.18 -22.65
N ASP A 686 5.65 -15.01 -23.52
CA ASP A 686 5.63 -13.97 -24.55
C ASP A 686 5.61 -12.56 -23.95
N ASN A 687 6.48 -11.67 -24.46
CA ASN A 687 6.63 -10.26 -24.05
C ASN A 687 6.87 -10.05 -22.53
N ARG A 688 7.37 -11.07 -21.83
CA ARG A 688 7.69 -11.00 -20.39
C ARG A 688 9.09 -10.38 -20.14
N PRO A 689 9.31 -9.62 -19.04
CA PRO A 689 10.63 -9.12 -18.68
C PRO A 689 11.69 -10.22 -18.49
N THR A 690 12.97 -9.89 -18.64
CA THR A 690 14.07 -10.86 -18.53
C THR A 690 14.25 -11.37 -17.10
N ARG A 691 14.95 -12.50 -16.94
CA ARG A 691 15.29 -13.09 -15.63
C ARG A 691 15.95 -12.08 -14.67
N GLU A 692 16.83 -11.24 -15.18
CA GLU A 692 17.52 -10.20 -14.40
C GLU A 692 16.55 -9.09 -13.97
N GLN A 693 15.73 -8.59 -14.90
CA GLN A 693 14.70 -7.57 -14.64
C GLN A 693 13.64 -8.07 -13.64
N ILE A 694 13.19 -9.32 -13.76
CA ILE A 694 12.29 -9.96 -12.79
C ILE A 694 12.96 -10.02 -11.42
N THR A 695 14.23 -10.41 -11.34
CA THR A 695 14.96 -10.48 -10.06
C THR A 695 15.05 -9.10 -9.40
N GLU A 696 15.24 -8.04 -10.18
CA GLU A 696 15.23 -6.67 -9.64
C GLU A 696 13.83 -6.19 -9.22
N MET A 697 12.79 -6.46 -10.00
CA MET A 697 11.40 -6.16 -9.62
C MET A 697 10.99 -6.89 -8.34
N ARG A 698 11.38 -8.17 -8.20
CA ARG A 698 11.18 -8.97 -6.99
C ARG A 698 11.84 -8.34 -5.77
N ARG A 699 13.07 -7.79 -5.89
CA ARG A 699 13.75 -7.04 -4.82
C ARG A 699 12.88 -5.87 -4.32
N TYR A 700 12.25 -5.11 -5.20
CA TYR A 700 11.33 -4.03 -4.80
C TYR A 700 10.03 -4.57 -4.16
N MET A 701 9.43 -5.64 -4.71
CA MET A 701 8.27 -6.30 -4.09
C MET A 701 8.56 -6.85 -2.68
N LEU A 702 9.76 -7.40 -2.46
CA LEU A 702 10.22 -7.90 -1.16
C LEU A 702 10.47 -6.74 -0.18
N LEU A 703 11.08 -5.65 -0.64
CA LEU A 703 11.26 -4.44 0.16
C LEU A 703 9.91 -3.85 0.61
N TYR A 704 8.92 -3.82 -0.29
CA TYR A 704 7.55 -3.44 0.01
C TYR A 704 6.92 -4.33 1.09
N MET A 705 6.96 -5.66 0.92
CA MET A 705 6.41 -6.59 1.93
C MET A 705 7.14 -6.51 3.27
N LYS A 706 8.48 -6.39 3.28
CA LYS A 706 9.27 -6.22 4.51
C LYS A 706 8.79 -5.00 5.29
N GLN A 707 8.61 -3.87 4.63
CA GLN A 707 8.13 -2.65 5.26
C GLN A 707 6.66 -2.76 5.73
N LEU A 708 5.77 -3.41 4.97
CA LEU A 708 4.38 -3.66 5.41
C LEU A 708 4.33 -4.44 6.73
N VAL A 709 5.16 -5.49 6.86
CA VAL A 709 5.29 -6.29 8.10
C VAL A 709 5.84 -5.42 9.23
N VAL A 710 6.89 -4.62 8.99
CA VAL A 710 7.53 -3.80 10.02
C VAL A 710 6.60 -2.71 10.56
N SER A 711 5.79 -2.07 9.71
CA SER A 711 4.89 -0.99 10.12
C SER A 711 3.64 -1.45 10.89
N SER A 712 3.41 -2.76 11.07
CA SER A 712 2.19 -3.24 11.72
C SER A 712 2.27 -3.09 13.24
N SER A 713 1.41 -2.24 13.80
CA SER A 713 1.25 -2.06 15.25
C SER A 713 0.54 -3.24 15.96
N GLY A 714 0.11 -4.25 15.20
CA GLY A 714 -0.54 -5.47 15.70
C GLY A 714 0.41 -6.68 15.77
N THR A 715 -0.18 -7.84 16.01
CA THR A 715 0.52 -9.14 15.98
C THR A 715 0.77 -9.57 14.53
N GLN A 716 2.04 -9.57 14.11
CA GLN A 716 2.57 -9.94 12.77
C GLN A 716 2.33 -11.42 12.35
N GLU A 717 1.30 -12.06 12.89
CA GLU A 717 1.07 -13.49 12.80
C GLU A 717 0.41 -13.92 11.50
N GLU A 718 -0.52 -13.13 10.97
CA GLU A 718 -1.21 -13.46 9.71
C GLU A 718 -0.28 -13.17 8.52
N GLU A 719 0.47 -12.07 8.61
CA GLU A 719 1.50 -11.67 7.66
C GLU A 719 2.61 -12.73 7.57
N LEU A 720 3.11 -13.19 8.72
CA LEU A 720 4.09 -14.27 8.77
C LEU A 720 3.48 -15.60 8.30
N GLN A 721 2.22 -15.92 8.64
CA GLN A 721 1.55 -17.11 8.12
C GLN A 721 1.45 -17.09 6.59
N ALA A 722 1.17 -15.94 5.97
CA ALA A 722 1.14 -15.79 4.52
C ALA A 722 2.52 -16.08 3.89
N ILE A 723 3.59 -15.51 4.46
CA ILE A 723 4.99 -15.77 4.02
C ILE A 723 5.36 -17.25 4.19
N LEU A 724 5.04 -17.86 5.33
CA LEU A 724 5.27 -19.28 5.60
C LEU A 724 4.48 -20.17 4.62
N ASN A 725 3.25 -19.79 4.24
CA ASN A 725 2.43 -20.51 3.26
C ASN A 725 3.01 -20.42 1.83
N TYR A 726 3.61 -19.30 1.44
CA TYR A 726 4.36 -19.20 0.18
C TYR A 726 5.56 -20.17 0.21
N LEU A 727 6.39 -20.10 1.26
CA LEU A 727 7.56 -20.95 1.43
C LEU A 727 7.22 -22.45 1.52
N HIS A 728 6.01 -22.80 1.98
CA HIS A 728 5.50 -24.16 1.99
C HIS A 728 5.00 -24.62 0.60
N THR A 729 4.27 -23.77 -0.14
CA THR A 729 3.54 -24.14 -1.37
C THR A 729 4.23 -23.79 -2.69
N VAL A 730 5.44 -23.23 -2.65
CA VAL A 730 6.34 -23.11 -3.81
C VAL A 730 7.44 -24.18 -3.68
N HIS A 731 7.88 -24.73 -4.81
CA HIS A 731 8.78 -25.89 -4.85
C HIS A 731 10.08 -25.61 -5.61
N GLU A 732 10.04 -24.68 -6.55
CA GLU A 732 11.16 -24.23 -7.36
C GLU A 732 12.14 -23.39 -6.50
N ASP A 733 13.35 -23.91 -6.26
CA ASP A 733 14.32 -23.33 -5.31
C ASP A 733 14.67 -21.85 -5.57
N GLU A 734 14.84 -21.45 -6.83
CA GLU A 734 15.13 -20.05 -7.19
C GLU A 734 13.94 -19.10 -6.94
N ASN A 735 12.70 -19.61 -6.85
CA ASN A 735 11.51 -18.81 -6.52
C ASN A 735 11.32 -18.65 -4.99
N LEU A 736 12.07 -19.40 -4.18
CA LEU A 736 11.99 -19.45 -2.72
C LEU A 736 13.07 -18.62 -2.02
N ILE A 737 14.28 -18.57 -2.59
CA ILE A 737 15.50 -18.10 -1.91
C ILE A 737 15.41 -16.65 -1.41
N ASP A 738 14.79 -15.76 -2.19
CA ASP A 738 14.69 -14.32 -1.89
C ASP A 738 13.57 -13.99 -0.88
N VAL A 739 12.44 -14.70 -0.95
CA VAL A 739 11.39 -14.68 0.08
C VAL A 739 11.90 -15.28 1.39
N LEU A 740 12.76 -16.30 1.33
CA LEU A 740 13.38 -16.92 2.49
C LEU A 740 14.44 -16.01 3.14
N ASP A 741 15.28 -15.35 2.34
CA ASP A 741 16.23 -14.34 2.83
C ASP A 741 15.50 -13.15 3.49
N MET A 742 14.40 -12.67 2.89
CA MET A 742 13.53 -11.67 3.52
C MET A 742 13.01 -12.13 4.90
N ALA A 743 12.60 -13.40 5.03
CA ALA A 743 12.14 -13.97 6.30
C ALA A 743 13.27 -14.11 7.34
N VAL A 744 14.49 -14.47 6.90
CA VAL A 744 15.70 -14.48 7.73
C VAL A 744 16.03 -13.08 8.25
N ASN A 745 15.99 -12.07 7.38
CA ASN A 745 16.24 -10.67 7.74
C ASN A 745 15.19 -10.11 8.71
N LEU A 746 13.89 -10.41 8.50
CA LEU A 746 12.83 -10.04 9.45
C LEU A 746 13.06 -10.67 10.84
N MET A 747 13.47 -11.94 10.90
CA MET A 747 13.77 -12.63 12.16
C MET A 747 15.04 -12.13 12.88
N SER A 748 16.04 -11.66 12.13
CA SER A 748 17.30 -11.14 12.70
C SER A 748 17.16 -9.71 13.22
N GLU A 749 16.41 -8.86 12.50
CA GLU A 749 16.15 -7.44 12.81
C GLU A 749 15.03 -7.24 13.84
N TYR A 750 13.92 -7.98 13.74
CA TYR A 750 12.70 -7.79 14.56
C TYR A 750 12.35 -9.00 15.45
N PRO A 751 13.30 -9.61 16.20
CA PRO A 751 13.07 -10.86 16.90
C PRO A 751 11.98 -10.81 17.99
N LYS A 752 11.75 -9.64 18.60
CA LYS A 752 10.78 -9.48 19.71
C LYS A 752 9.36 -9.86 19.31
N THR A 753 8.94 -9.54 18.09
CA THR A 753 7.61 -9.81 17.55
C THR A 753 7.59 -11.06 16.67
N MET A 754 8.63 -11.23 15.85
CA MET A 754 8.73 -12.33 14.89
C MET A 754 8.89 -13.71 15.56
N VAL A 755 9.70 -13.83 16.63
CA VAL A 755 9.93 -15.15 17.28
C VAL A 755 8.66 -15.71 17.95
N PRO A 756 7.88 -14.93 18.74
CA PRO A 756 6.59 -15.41 19.27
C PRO A 756 5.53 -15.68 18.20
N ALA A 757 5.57 -15.01 17.04
CA ALA A 757 4.67 -15.28 15.93
C ALA A 757 5.05 -16.58 15.19
N PHE A 758 6.34 -16.76 14.88
CA PHE A 758 6.89 -17.92 14.17
C PHE A 758 6.61 -19.24 14.90
N ASP A 759 6.76 -19.24 16.22
CA ASP A 759 6.46 -20.37 17.11
C ASP A 759 4.96 -20.77 17.04
N ARG A 760 4.06 -19.82 17.30
CA ARG A 760 2.60 -20.04 17.29
C ARG A 760 2.06 -20.41 15.91
N ARG A 761 2.68 -19.89 14.84
CA ARG A 761 2.36 -20.24 13.43
C ARG A 761 3.18 -21.42 12.89
N GLN A 762 3.79 -22.22 13.78
CA GLN A 762 4.43 -23.50 13.48
C GLN A 762 5.55 -23.41 12.42
N GLY A 763 6.25 -22.27 12.33
CA GLY A 763 7.24 -21.96 11.29
C GLY A 763 8.42 -22.95 11.20
N LEU A 764 8.71 -23.67 12.29
CA LEU A 764 9.65 -24.80 12.28
C LEU A 764 9.27 -25.87 11.24
N ARG A 765 7.97 -26.12 11.00
CA ARG A 765 7.52 -27.05 9.95
C ARG A 765 7.98 -26.61 8.56
N THR A 766 8.02 -25.30 8.30
CA THR A 766 8.51 -24.73 7.04
C THR A 766 10.03 -24.87 6.92
N VAL A 767 10.78 -24.65 8.01
CA VAL A 767 12.23 -24.98 8.07
C VAL A 767 12.46 -26.45 7.73
N PHE A 768 11.80 -27.39 8.43
CA PHE A 768 11.96 -28.83 8.20
C PHE A 768 11.39 -29.34 6.85
N LYS A 769 10.64 -28.50 6.12
CA LYS A 769 10.32 -28.71 4.69
C LYS A 769 11.48 -28.26 3.81
N LEU A 770 11.96 -27.03 3.98
CA LEU A 770 13.02 -26.43 3.16
C LEU A 770 14.39 -27.12 3.31
N LEU A 771 14.67 -27.72 4.47
CA LEU A 771 15.87 -28.55 4.68
C LEU A 771 15.91 -29.82 3.81
N ALA A 772 14.77 -30.24 3.23
CA ALA A 772 14.70 -31.36 2.29
C ALA A 772 14.88 -30.95 0.81
N ASN A 773 15.03 -29.65 0.51
CA ASN A 773 15.21 -29.17 -0.86
C ASN A 773 16.59 -29.55 -1.44
N ASN A 774 16.69 -29.59 -2.77
CA ASN A 774 17.89 -29.97 -3.50
C ASN A 774 18.95 -28.86 -3.51
N SER A 775 18.56 -27.58 -3.61
CA SER A 775 19.48 -26.45 -3.51
C SER A 775 20.13 -26.36 -2.14
N GLU A 776 21.45 -26.31 -2.10
CA GLU A 776 22.19 -26.07 -0.87
C GLU A 776 21.88 -24.69 -0.28
N SER A 777 21.78 -23.65 -1.11
CA SER A 777 21.52 -22.28 -0.62
C SER A 777 20.18 -22.17 0.11
N THR A 778 19.14 -22.84 -0.38
CA THR A 778 17.83 -22.94 0.31
C THR A 778 17.96 -23.63 1.67
N ARG A 779 18.75 -24.72 1.76
CA ARG A 779 19.01 -25.40 3.05
C ARG A 779 19.80 -24.53 4.01
N LEU A 780 20.85 -23.84 3.54
CA LEU A 780 21.68 -22.95 4.37
C LEU A 780 20.87 -21.77 4.92
N GLN A 781 20.01 -21.15 4.11
CA GLN A 781 19.09 -20.10 4.57
C GLN A 781 18.03 -20.63 5.54
N ALA A 782 17.51 -21.84 5.33
CA ALA A 782 16.61 -22.49 6.30
C ALA A 782 17.31 -22.77 7.65
N LEU A 783 18.62 -23.11 7.64
CA LEU A 783 19.43 -23.22 8.85
C LEU A 783 19.67 -21.85 9.52
N LYS A 784 19.89 -20.77 8.76
CA LYS A 784 19.96 -19.40 9.33
C LYS A 784 18.66 -19.00 10.02
N LEU A 785 17.51 -19.26 9.37
CA LEU A 785 16.17 -18.97 9.93
C LEU A 785 15.95 -19.71 11.26
N PHE A 786 16.33 -20.99 11.30
CA PHE A 786 16.30 -21.83 12.50
C PHE A 786 17.26 -21.33 13.60
N GLY A 787 18.47 -20.92 13.22
CA GLY A 787 19.47 -20.39 14.14
C GLY A 787 19.04 -19.08 14.80
N PHE A 788 18.50 -18.12 14.04
CA PHE A 788 17.95 -16.90 14.61
C PHE A 788 16.73 -17.17 15.50
N PHE A 789 15.88 -18.15 15.18
CA PHE A 789 14.80 -18.57 16.06
C PHE A 789 15.32 -19.08 17.42
N LEU A 790 16.35 -19.93 17.43
CA LEU A 790 16.96 -20.44 18.66
C LEU A 790 17.66 -19.33 19.46
N GLN A 791 18.61 -18.61 18.85
CA GLN A 791 19.38 -17.52 19.48
C GLN A 791 18.51 -16.42 20.11
N ARG A 792 17.30 -16.21 19.61
CA ARG A 792 16.39 -15.16 20.06
C ARG A 792 15.19 -15.68 20.87
N SER A 793 15.09 -16.99 21.12
CA SER A 793 14.04 -17.60 21.94
C SER A 793 14.40 -17.65 23.42
N THR A 794 13.38 -17.59 24.29
CA THR A 794 13.55 -17.90 25.71
C THR A 794 13.79 -19.40 25.91
N ILE A 795 14.54 -19.78 26.96
CA ILE A 795 14.86 -21.19 27.26
C ILE A 795 13.60 -22.05 27.30
N LYS A 796 12.53 -21.58 27.95
CA LYS A 796 11.23 -22.27 27.97
C LYS A 796 10.69 -22.53 26.55
N ARG A 797 10.64 -21.51 25.68
CA ARG A 797 10.19 -21.69 24.29
C ARG A 797 11.06 -22.69 23.53
N LYS A 798 12.40 -22.61 23.64
CA LYS A 798 13.30 -23.59 22.98
C LYS A 798 12.94 -25.02 23.39
N THR A 799 12.72 -25.27 24.68
CA THR A 799 12.31 -26.58 25.20
C THR A 799 10.93 -26.99 24.68
N ASP A 800 9.93 -26.12 24.83
CA ASP A 800 8.53 -26.39 24.47
C ASP A 800 8.37 -26.65 22.96
N SER A 801 9.09 -25.94 22.08
CA SER A 801 9.02 -26.13 20.63
C SER A 801 9.87 -27.29 20.10
N MET A 802 10.99 -27.64 20.75
CA MET A 802 11.97 -28.61 20.22
C MET A 802 11.82 -30.04 20.77
N GLN A 803 11.45 -30.19 22.05
CA GLN A 803 11.41 -31.51 22.71
C GLN A 803 10.26 -32.42 22.24
N PRO A 804 8.99 -31.97 22.08
CA PRO A 804 7.84 -32.87 21.86
C PRO A 804 7.92 -33.75 20.60
N HIS A 805 8.76 -33.38 19.64
CA HIS A 805 8.94 -34.09 18.37
C HIS A 805 10.41 -34.45 18.10
N ASN A 806 11.30 -34.35 19.10
CA ASN A 806 12.74 -34.65 18.99
C ASN A 806 13.38 -33.99 17.75
N LEU A 807 13.15 -32.70 17.57
CA LEU A 807 13.42 -32.01 16.29
C LEU A 807 14.90 -31.99 15.89
N PHE A 808 15.83 -32.17 16.83
CA PHE A 808 17.27 -32.35 16.54
C PHE A 808 17.58 -33.69 15.84
N SER A 809 16.80 -34.76 16.07
CA SER A 809 16.92 -35.99 15.28
C SER A 809 16.48 -35.73 13.84
N ILE A 810 15.29 -35.13 13.68
CA ILE A 810 14.72 -34.80 12.36
C ILE A 810 15.64 -33.85 11.57
N LEU A 811 16.35 -32.94 12.24
CA LEU A 811 17.40 -32.09 11.63
C LEU A 811 18.53 -32.93 11.00
N THR A 812 18.97 -33.95 11.71
CA THR A 812 19.98 -34.90 11.22
C THR A 812 19.43 -35.68 10.03
N ASP A 813 18.23 -36.27 10.17
CA ASP A 813 17.59 -37.10 9.15
C ASP A 813 17.32 -36.31 7.85
N ARG A 814 16.91 -35.04 7.96
CA ARG A 814 16.68 -34.14 6.81
C ARG A 814 17.96 -33.78 6.08
N LEU A 815 19.04 -33.45 6.79
CA LEU A 815 20.31 -33.12 6.18
C LEU A 815 20.94 -34.34 5.48
N LEU A 816 20.76 -35.55 6.02
CA LEU A 816 21.21 -36.81 5.41
C LEU A 816 20.43 -37.22 4.14
N LEU A 817 19.32 -36.55 3.77
CA LEU A 817 18.65 -36.79 2.49
C LEU A 817 19.54 -36.44 1.29
N ASN A 818 20.51 -35.54 1.47
CA ASN A 818 21.47 -35.12 0.46
C ASN A 818 22.86 -35.69 0.81
N PRO A 819 23.31 -36.81 0.22
CA PRO A 819 24.54 -37.51 0.67
C PRO A 819 25.82 -36.69 0.48
N ASN A 820 25.85 -35.75 -0.46
CA ASN A 820 26.95 -34.79 -0.64
C ASN A 820 26.67 -33.43 0.03
N GLY A 821 25.60 -33.31 0.82
CA GLY A 821 25.07 -32.04 1.31
C GLY A 821 25.74 -31.51 2.58
N PHE A 822 26.65 -32.26 3.22
CA PHE A 822 27.35 -31.84 4.43
C PHE A 822 28.66 -31.09 4.08
N THR A 823 28.50 -29.81 3.75
CA THR A 823 29.58 -28.91 3.33
C THR A 823 30.20 -28.13 4.48
N MET A 824 31.35 -27.47 4.24
CA MET A 824 31.96 -26.55 5.21
C MET A 824 31.01 -25.40 5.60
N SER A 825 30.24 -24.89 4.64
CA SER A 825 29.18 -23.88 4.88
C SER A 825 28.07 -24.42 5.79
N THR A 826 27.64 -25.66 5.56
CA THR A 826 26.66 -26.35 6.42
C THR A 826 27.22 -26.50 7.83
N TYR A 827 28.46 -26.98 7.98
CA TYR A 827 29.14 -27.09 9.27
C TYR A 827 29.24 -25.74 10.00
N ASN A 828 29.66 -24.67 9.32
CA ASN A 828 29.79 -23.35 9.92
C ASN A 828 28.47 -22.84 10.52
N ILE A 829 27.34 -23.03 9.83
CA ILE A 829 26.03 -22.60 10.37
C ILE A 829 25.59 -23.50 11.53
N LEU A 830 25.81 -24.81 11.46
CA LEU A 830 25.52 -25.71 12.59
C LEU A 830 26.38 -25.37 13.83
N PHE A 831 27.60 -24.87 13.64
CA PHE A 831 28.44 -24.33 14.71
C PHE A 831 27.95 -22.96 15.22
N GLU A 832 27.53 -22.04 14.34
CA GLU A 832 26.90 -20.77 14.75
C GLU A 832 25.66 -21.01 15.63
N ILE A 833 24.89 -22.08 15.36
CA ILE A 833 23.74 -22.52 16.16
C ILE A 833 24.19 -23.13 17.51
N LEU A 834 25.26 -23.93 17.52
CA LEU A 834 25.84 -24.55 18.73
C LEU A 834 26.20 -23.50 19.81
N VAL A 835 26.75 -22.37 19.40
CA VAL A 835 27.18 -21.27 20.29
C VAL A 835 26.23 -20.06 20.30
N GLU A 836 25.11 -20.14 19.59
CA GLU A 836 24.12 -19.05 19.37
C GLU A 836 24.73 -17.68 18.98
N LYS A 837 25.73 -17.71 18.08
CA LYS A 837 26.32 -16.53 17.46
C LYS A 837 26.07 -16.55 15.94
N VAL A 838 24.80 -16.55 15.54
CA VAL A 838 24.38 -16.60 14.13
C VAL A 838 24.56 -15.24 13.47
N ASN A 839 25.28 -15.23 12.35
CA ASN A 839 25.55 -14.02 11.57
C ASN A 839 24.58 -13.90 10.38
N GLY A 840 24.44 -12.70 9.81
CA GLY A 840 23.66 -12.49 8.58
C GLY A 840 24.18 -13.31 7.38
N PRO A 841 25.39 -13.03 6.86
CA PRO A 841 25.90 -13.69 5.67
C PRO A 841 26.15 -15.20 5.88
N ILE A 842 26.02 -15.96 4.79
CA ILE A 842 26.58 -17.31 4.67
C ILE A 842 28.09 -17.16 4.40
N VAL A 843 28.92 -17.89 5.14
CA VAL A 843 30.39 -17.74 5.09
C VAL A 843 31.05 -19.12 5.06
N GLU A 844 31.85 -19.39 4.03
CA GLU A 844 32.58 -20.66 3.88
C GLU A 844 33.76 -20.77 4.86
N LYS A 845 34.38 -19.64 5.21
CA LYS A 845 35.58 -19.56 6.06
C LYS A 845 35.38 -18.54 7.18
N ARG A 846 35.07 -19.03 8.39
CA ARG A 846 34.80 -18.20 9.58
C ARG A 846 35.95 -17.21 9.85
N SER A 847 35.61 -15.93 9.96
CA SER A 847 36.56 -14.81 10.08
C SER A 847 36.89 -14.38 11.51
N ALA A 848 36.19 -14.94 12.51
CA ALA A 848 36.47 -14.73 13.93
C ALA A 848 37.09 -16.00 14.56
N GLU A 849 38.15 -15.81 15.33
CA GLU A 849 38.76 -16.85 16.17
C GLU A 849 37.91 -17.10 17.43
N ILE A 850 38.04 -18.29 18.03
CA ILE A 850 37.27 -18.67 19.22
C ILE A 850 37.91 -18.01 20.46
N THR A 851 37.22 -17.04 21.04
CA THR A 851 37.66 -16.31 22.24
C THR A 851 37.05 -16.88 23.52
N GLY A 852 37.65 -16.55 24.68
CA GLY A 852 37.33 -17.16 25.99
C GLY A 852 35.88 -17.01 26.48
N ASP A 853 35.11 -16.10 25.89
CA ASP A 853 33.69 -15.86 26.18
C ASP A 853 32.73 -16.83 25.48
N TRP A 854 33.18 -17.63 24.51
CA TRP A 854 32.28 -18.46 23.69
C TRP A 854 31.77 -19.67 24.49
N LYS A 855 30.44 -19.75 24.64
CA LYS A 855 29.76 -20.83 25.35
C LYS A 855 29.01 -21.77 24.40
N ILE A 856 28.80 -23.00 24.84
CA ILE A 856 27.91 -23.97 24.20
C ILE A 856 26.49 -23.74 24.72
N GLU A 857 25.63 -23.12 23.91
CA GLU A 857 24.25 -22.81 24.29
C GLU A 857 23.26 -23.89 23.80
N ASN A 858 23.52 -24.52 22.64
CA ASN A 858 22.71 -25.62 22.09
C ASN A 858 23.49 -26.95 22.07
N SER A 859 23.78 -27.53 23.24
CA SER A 859 24.56 -28.78 23.38
C SER A 859 24.09 -29.94 22.48
N ALA A 860 22.77 -30.06 22.24
CA ALA A 860 22.19 -31.06 21.34
C ALA A 860 22.78 -31.03 19.91
N MET A 861 23.28 -29.88 19.44
CA MET A 861 23.92 -29.76 18.12
C MET A 861 25.21 -30.57 17.99
N ILE A 862 25.91 -30.87 19.10
CA ILE A 862 27.09 -31.74 19.11
C ILE A 862 26.71 -33.14 18.60
N LYS A 863 25.55 -33.66 19.04
CA LYS A 863 25.03 -34.95 18.58
C LYS A 863 24.64 -34.90 17.10
N VAL A 864 24.01 -33.82 16.65
CA VAL A 864 23.65 -33.61 15.23
C VAL A 864 24.91 -33.64 14.36
N ILE A 865 25.89 -32.79 14.67
CA ILE A 865 27.14 -32.67 13.91
C ILE A 865 27.91 -34.00 13.90
N ALA A 866 28.09 -34.66 15.06
CA ALA A 866 28.77 -35.96 15.12
C ALA A 866 28.04 -37.06 14.34
N THR A 867 26.70 -37.05 14.31
CA THR A 867 25.92 -38.02 13.55
C THR A 867 26.00 -37.75 12.04
N LEU A 868 26.08 -36.48 11.61
CA LEU A 868 26.36 -36.11 10.21
C LEU A 868 27.78 -36.52 9.79
N LEU A 869 28.80 -36.22 10.61
CA LEU A 869 30.19 -36.60 10.37
C LEU A 869 30.41 -38.12 10.24
N ARG A 870 29.58 -38.93 10.92
CA ARG A 870 29.63 -40.39 10.91
C ARG A 870 28.90 -41.04 9.74
N ASN A 871 27.82 -40.43 9.24
CA ASN A 871 26.98 -41.00 8.18
C ASN A 871 27.22 -40.37 6.79
N SER A 872 28.01 -39.30 6.70
CA SER A 872 28.47 -38.73 5.43
C SER A 872 29.53 -39.65 4.76
N PRO A 873 29.57 -39.75 3.42
CA PRO A 873 30.54 -40.59 2.72
C PRO A 873 31.96 -40.02 2.85
N ASP A 874 32.94 -40.87 3.20
CA ASP A 874 34.33 -40.45 3.37
C ASP A 874 34.93 -39.91 2.05
N ASN A 875 35.36 -38.64 2.11
CA ASN A 875 35.94 -37.89 1.01
C ASN A 875 36.92 -36.83 1.55
N ILE A 876 37.71 -36.19 0.68
CA ILE A 876 38.75 -35.24 1.07
C ILE A 876 38.21 -34.12 1.98
N TYR A 877 37.10 -33.50 1.59
CA TYR A 877 36.47 -32.40 2.34
C TYR A 877 35.90 -32.86 3.68
N LEU A 878 35.41 -34.10 3.79
CA LEU A 878 34.91 -34.62 5.07
C LEU A 878 36.03 -34.77 6.10
N TYR A 879 37.28 -35.07 5.71
CA TYR A 879 38.41 -35.02 6.64
C TYR A 879 38.66 -33.61 7.16
N ASP A 880 38.62 -32.61 6.28
CA ASP A 880 38.86 -31.21 6.64
C ASP A 880 37.78 -30.71 7.63
N ILE A 881 36.51 -31.12 7.44
CA ILE A 881 35.42 -30.81 8.38
C ILE A 881 35.52 -31.64 9.67
N LYS A 882 35.91 -32.92 9.61
CA LYS A 882 36.15 -33.76 10.80
C LYS A 882 37.24 -33.16 11.69
N SER A 883 38.38 -32.75 11.13
CA SER A 883 39.44 -32.04 11.86
C SER A 883 38.94 -30.70 12.40
N ARG A 884 38.29 -29.86 11.56
CA ARG A 884 37.82 -28.54 12.01
C ARG A 884 36.81 -28.60 13.15
N PHE A 885 35.89 -29.56 13.14
CA PHE A 885 34.96 -29.76 14.26
C PHE A 885 35.69 -30.09 15.55
N LEU A 886 36.69 -30.96 15.49
CA LEU A 886 37.47 -31.33 16.67
C LEU A 886 38.36 -30.18 17.15
N ASP A 887 39.00 -29.43 16.24
CA ASP A 887 39.76 -28.21 16.58
C ASP A 887 38.88 -27.17 17.29
N ASP A 888 37.72 -26.84 16.72
CA ASP A 888 36.78 -25.88 17.32
C ASP A 888 36.26 -26.38 18.68
N MET A 889 36.02 -27.69 18.85
CA MET A 889 35.58 -28.28 20.11
C MET A 889 36.69 -28.37 21.17
N ILE A 890 37.95 -28.59 20.77
CA ILE A 890 39.12 -28.51 21.64
C ILE A 890 39.30 -27.07 22.13
N LEU A 891 39.24 -26.08 21.23
CA LEU A 891 39.31 -24.66 21.58
C LEU A 891 38.22 -24.25 22.57
N LEU A 892 36.95 -24.57 22.30
CA LEU A 892 35.83 -24.32 23.22
C LEU A 892 36.03 -25.02 24.59
N SER A 893 36.60 -26.24 24.59
CA SER A 893 36.82 -27.03 25.81
C SER A 893 38.01 -26.54 26.62
N CYS A 894 39.08 -26.04 25.99
CA CYS A 894 40.19 -25.40 26.69
C CYS A 894 39.78 -24.05 27.28
N ALA A 895 39.09 -23.22 26.48
CA ALA A 895 38.70 -21.86 26.82
C ALA A 895 37.79 -21.75 28.06
N SER A 896 36.85 -22.68 28.25
CA SER A 896 35.79 -22.54 29.26
C SER A 896 35.60 -23.80 30.10
N ARG A 897 35.55 -23.64 31.43
CA ARG A 897 35.14 -24.71 32.37
C ARG A 897 33.70 -25.15 32.11
N GLU A 898 32.79 -24.22 31.86
CA GLU A 898 31.38 -24.55 31.70
C GLU A 898 31.13 -25.34 30.42
N ASN A 899 31.86 -25.07 29.33
CA ASN A 899 31.76 -25.86 28.10
C ASN A 899 32.10 -27.34 28.34
N ARG A 900 33.19 -27.62 29.09
CA ARG A 900 33.55 -28.99 29.48
C ARG A 900 32.44 -29.65 30.30
N ARG A 901 31.88 -28.92 31.26
CA ARG A 901 30.78 -29.39 32.13
C ARG A 901 29.50 -29.70 31.34
N ILE A 902 29.11 -28.83 30.41
CA ILE A 902 27.97 -29.01 29.52
C ILE A 902 28.12 -30.26 28.65
N ILE A 903 29.32 -30.51 28.10
CA ILE A 903 29.61 -31.73 27.32
C ILE A 903 29.51 -32.98 28.21
N LEU A 904 30.12 -32.94 29.41
CA LEU A 904 30.11 -34.06 30.36
C LEU A 904 28.69 -34.42 30.86
N GLN A 905 27.77 -33.45 30.88
CA GLN A 905 26.36 -33.65 31.23
C GLN A 905 25.49 -34.21 30.08
N MET A 906 25.99 -34.27 28.85
CA MET A 906 25.25 -34.85 27.73
C MET A 906 25.18 -36.38 27.83
N SER A 907 24.03 -36.96 27.50
CA SER A 907 23.92 -38.42 27.41
C SER A 907 24.72 -38.98 26.23
N VAL A 908 25.59 -39.95 26.53
CA VAL A 908 26.40 -40.75 25.58
C VAL A 908 27.34 -39.93 24.68
N TRP A 909 27.88 -38.81 25.17
CA TRP A 909 28.83 -37.95 24.43
C TRP A 909 30.08 -38.71 23.94
N GLN A 910 30.48 -39.75 24.68
CA GLN A 910 31.59 -40.64 24.34
C GLN A 910 31.38 -41.33 22.99
N GLU A 911 30.19 -41.86 22.72
CA GLU A 911 29.82 -42.55 21.47
C GLU A 911 29.79 -41.58 20.28
N TYR A 912 29.54 -40.29 20.52
CA TYR A 912 29.58 -39.26 19.48
C TYR A 912 31.03 -38.95 19.07
N LEU A 913 31.93 -38.71 20.03
CA LEU A 913 33.35 -38.42 19.72
C LEU A 913 34.11 -39.65 19.21
N LEU A 914 33.94 -40.81 19.86
CA LEU A 914 34.45 -42.08 19.35
C LEU A 914 33.79 -42.47 18.02
N GLY A 915 32.66 -41.85 17.64
CA GLY A 915 32.02 -41.96 16.33
C GLY A 915 32.78 -41.31 15.18
N ILE A 916 33.78 -40.47 15.48
CA ILE A 916 34.58 -39.74 14.50
C ILE A 916 36.01 -40.32 14.41
N ALA A 917 36.48 -41.01 15.45
CA ALA A 917 37.77 -41.70 15.47
C ALA A 917 37.78 -42.96 14.57
N TYR A 918 38.88 -43.16 13.86
CA TYR A 918 39.12 -44.37 13.08
C TYR A 918 39.84 -45.39 13.98
N ILE A 919 39.21 -46.54 14.23
CA ILE A 919 39.79 -47.57 15.12
C ILE A 919 41.11 -48.11 14.54
N TYR A 920 41.18 -48.17 13.21
CA TYR A 920 42.35 -48.59 12.45
C TYR A 920 42.55 -47.63 11.26
N PRO A 921 43.24 -46.50 11.45
CA PRO A 921 43.46 -45.51 10.39
C PRO A 921 44.33 -46.10 9.26
N SER A 922 43.99 -45.77 8.02
CA SER A 922 44.66 -46.24 6.79
C SER A 922 45.45 -45.14 6.07
N ASN A 923 45.39 -43.90 6.56
CA ASN A 923 46.17 -42.75 6.06
C ASN A 923 46.42 -41.73 7.17
N ASP A 924 47.36 -40.82 6.96
CA ASP A 924 47.80 -39.86 7.99
C ASP A 924 46.68 -38.93 8.45
N ARG A 925 45.74 -38.53 7.57
CA ARG A 925 44.57 -37.71 7.94
C ARG A 925 43.64 -38.45 8.91
N GLN A 926 43.48 -39.77 8.75
CA GLN A 926 42.71 -40.59 9.69
C GLN A 926 43.42 -40.75 11.04
N VAL A 927 44.76 -40.73 11.06
CA VAL A 927 45.54 -40.62 12.31
C VAL A 927 45.28 -39.25 12.95
N GLU A 928 45.43 -38.15 12.20
CA GLU A 928 45.26 -36.76 12.64
C GLU A 928 43.87 -36.47 13.26
N VAL A 929 42.80 -37.02 12.67
CA VAL A 929 41.43 -36.94 13.19
C VAL A 929 41.30 -37.76 14.48
N THR A 930 41.86 -38.96 14.52
CA THR A 930 41.82 -39.83 15.70
C THR A 930 42.63 -39.23 16.85
N ASP A 931 43.75 -38.57 16.57
CA ASP A 931 44.59 -37.90 17.55
C ASP A 931 43.83 -36.78 18.26
N ARG A 932 43.14 -35.92 17.51
CA ARG A 932 42.26 -34.87 18.06
C ARG A 932 41.10 -35.43 18.89
N VAL A 933 40.49 -36.56 18.49
CA VAL A 933 39.45 -37.21 19.31
C VAL A 933 40.03 -37.62 20.67
N PHE A 934 41.23 -38.20 20.70
CA PHE A 934 41.88 -38.61 21.95
C PHE A 934 42.39 -37.42 22.78
N GLU A 935 42.76 -36.30 22.17
CA GLU A 935 43.05 -35.03 22.85
C GLU A 935 41.80 -34.44 23.52
N LEU A 936 40.69 -34.34 22.78
CA LEU A 936 39.41 -33.86 23.33
C LEU A 936 38.90 -34.77 24.46
N LEU A 937 39.01 -36.09 24.31
CA LEU A 937 38.73 -37.05 25.38
C LEU A 937 39.63 -36.83 26.59
N LYS A 938 40.93 -36.59 26.41
CA LYS A 938 41.87 -36.29 27.50
C LYS A 938 41.47 -35.03 28.26
N ILE A 939 41.10 -33.94 27.56
CA ILE A 939 40.66 -32.67 28.18
C ILE A 939 39.38 -32.87 29.01
N LEU A 940 38.39 -33.58 28.45
CA LEU A 940 37.09 -33.80 29.10
C LEU A 940 37.21 -34.77 30.29
N LEU A 941 37.92 -35.88 30.14
CA LEU A 941 38.14 -36.85 31.22
C LEU A 941 39.01 -36.29 32.34
N HIS A 942 40.05 -35.52 32.02
CA HIS A 942 40.84 -34.82 33.04
C HIS A 942 39.96 -33.86 33.84
N HIS A 943 39.07 -33.12 33.17
CA HIS A 943 38.14 -32.23 33.85
C HIS A 943 37.15 -32.99 34.76
N ALA A 944 36.55 -34.08 34.27
CA ALA A 944 35.65 -34.93 35.06
C ALA A 944 36.35 -35.48 36.31
N ILE A 945 37.53 -36.08 36.15
CA ILE A 945 38.30 -36.67 37.25
C ILE A 945 38.74 -35.61 38.26
N LYS A 946 39.09 -34.40 37.82
CA LYS A 946 39.58 -33.33 38.71
C LYS A 946 38.49 -32.55 39.43
N PHE A 947 37.29 -32.40 38.84
CA PHE A 947 36.32 -31.41 39.31
C PHE A 947 34.88 -31.90 39.48
N GLU A 948 34.47 -33.02 38.88
CA GLU A 948 33.10 -33.51 38.96
C GLU A 948 33.02 -34.76 39.86
N PHE A 949 32.06 -34.77 40.78
CA PHE A 949 31.91 -35.87 41.75
C PHE A 949 31.53 -37.18 41.04
N GLY A 950 32.32 -38.23 41.25
CA GLY A 950 32.13 -39.50 40.57
C GLY A 950 32.67 -39.54 39.13
N GLY A 951 33.49 -38.56 38.72
CA GLY A 951 34.12 -38.50 37.39
C GLY A 951 34.95 -39.73 37.00
N TRP A 952 35.35 -40.57 37.96
CA TRP A 952 35.93 -41.89 37.70
C TRP A 952 34.98 -42.82 36.93
N ARG A 953 33.66 -42.72 37.15
CA ARG A 953 32.64 -43.51 36.42
C ARG A 953 32.62 -43.14 34.95
N VAL A 954 32.64 -41.85 34.64
CA VAL A 954 32.67 -41.33 33.25
C VAL A 954 33.87 -41.85 32.47
N TRP A 955 35.02 -42.01 33.12
CA TRP A 955 36.20 -42.65 32.53
C TRP A 955 35.99 -44.15 32.25
N ILE A 956 35.39 -44.92 33.17
CA ILE A 956 35.03 -46.33 32.94
C ILE A 956 34.01 -46.44 31.79
N ASP A 957 32.94 -45.66 31.80
CA ASP A 957 31.93 -45.65 30.74
C ASP A 957 32.57 -45.38 29.36
N THR A 958 33.53 -44.45 29.30
CA THR A 958 34.30 -44.16 28.09
C THR A 958 35.15 -45.35 27.64
N LEU A 959 35.79 -46.05 28.57
CA LEU A 959 36.59 -47.24 28.30
C LEU A 959 35.71 -48.41 27.82
N SER A 960 34.53 -48.61 28.42
CA SER A 960 33.55 -49.63 28.02
C SER A 960 32.94 -49.35 26.65
N ILE A 961 32.62 -48.09 26.32
CA ILE A 961 32.13 -47.69 24.99
C ILE A 961 33.23 -47.88 23.94
N LEU A 962 34.49 -47.53 24.25
CA LEU A 962 35.64 -47.82 23.40
C LEU A 962 35.79 -49.33 23.16
N HIS A 963 35.60 -50.16 24.18
CA HIS A 963 35.67 -51.61 24.05
C HIS A 963 34.57 -52.19 23.16
N GLY A 964 33.32 -51.77 23.36
CA GLY A 964 32.18 -52.14 22.50
C GLY A 964 32.34 -51.68 21.05
N ARG A 965 33.13 -50.62 20.81
CA ARG A 965 33.51 -50.16 19.47
C ARG A 965 34.60 -51.00 18.83
N VAL A 966 35.70 -51.27 19.54
CA VAL A 966 36.83 -52.07 19.03
C VAL A 966 36.37 -53.48 18.69
N THR A 967 35.64 -54.16 19.58
CA THR A 967 35.11 -55.51 19.35
C THR A 967 34.18 -55.59 18.14
N LYS A 968 33.39 -54.54 17.89
CA LYS A 968 32.48 -54.44 16.73
C LYS A 968 33.24 -54.28 15.41
N GLU A 969 34.27 -53.43 15.36
CA GLU A 969 35.13 -53.32 14.17
C GLU A 969 35.95 -54.59 13.92
N ASP A 970 36.50 -55.22 14.97
CA ASP A 970 37.21 -56.50 14.84
C ASP A 970 36.29 -57.63 14.35
N TYR A 971 35.02 -57.63 14.76
CA TYR A 971 34.00 -58.56 14.26
C TYR A 971 33.71 -58.34 12.77
N TYR A 972 33.46 -57.09 12.33
CA TYR A 972 33.29 -56.78 10.91
C TYR A 972 34.54 -57.08 10.08
N ARG A 973 35.74 -56.82 10.60
CA ARG A 973 37.02 -57.17 9.95
C ARG A 973 37.20 -58.68 9.79
N LYS A 974 36.81 -59.48 10.78
CA LYS A 974 36.82 -60.96 10.67
C LYS A 974 35.85 -61.43 9.59
N ILE A 975 34.63 -60.86 9.54
CA ILE A 975 33.64 -61.17 8.49
C ILE A 975 34.14 -60.76 7.11
N ASN A 976 34.67 -59.55 6.95
CA ASN A 976 35.18 -59.09 5.64
C ASN A 976 36.31 -59.99 5.16
N LYS A 977 37.25 -60.38 6.02
CA LYS A 977 38.29 -61.37 5.70
C LYS A 977 37.73 -62.76 5.39
N MET A 978 36.67 -63.20 6.07
CA MET A 978 36.00 -64.46 5.72
C MET A 978 35.30 -64.37 4.35
N VAL A 979 34.72 -63.22 3.99
CA VAL A 979 34.09 -62.98 2.69
C VAL A 979 35.10 -62.81 1.56
N GLU A 980 36.24 -62.18 1.83
CA GLU A 980 37.41 -62.12 0.94
C GLU A 980 37.94 -63.54 0.70
N ASN A 981 38.28 -64.28 1.76
CA ASN A 981 38.74 -65.67 1.67
C ASN A 981 37.71 -66.62 0.99
N MET A 982 36.40 -66.36 1.11
CA MET A 982 35.38 -67.15 0.40
C MET A 982 35.39 -66.84 -1.12
N LYS A 983 35.57 -65.58 -1.52
CA LYS A 983 35.72 -65.21 -2.94
C LYS A 983 37.01 -65.75 -3.55
N ASP A 984 38.11 -65.67 -2.81
CA ASP A 984 39.40 -66.21 -3.25
C ASP A 984 39.36 -67.75 -3.40
N ASN A 985 38.47 -68.44 -2.68
CA ASN A 985 38.18 -69.86 -2.90
C ASN A 985 37.24 -70.09 -4.11
N ASP A 986 36.17 -69.31 -4.26
CA ASP A 986 35.24 -69.38 -5.42
C ASP A 986 35.95 -69.12 -6.76
N GLU A 987 37.00 -68.30 -6.80
CA GLU A 987 37.83 -68.09 -8.00
C GLU A 987 38.78 -69.26 -8.32
N ASN A 988 39.06 -70.15 -7.35
CA ASN A 988 39.93 -71.33 -7.56
C ASN A 988 39.17 -72.57 -8.06
N ASP A 989 37.88 -72.73 -7.74
CA ASP A 989 37.08 -73.94 -8.06
C ASP A 989 36.31 -73.88 -9.41
N GLN A 990 36.52 -72.87 -10.25
CA GLN A 990 35.88 -72.81 -11.58
C GLN A 990 36.50 -73.77 -12.63
N LYS A 991 36.28 -75.08 -12.46
CA LYS A 991 36.45 -76.09 -13.52
C LYS A 991 35.34 -77.14 -13.62
N THR A 992 34.15 -76.67 -14.05
CA THR A 992 33.18 -77.39 -14.93
C THR A 992 32.50 -78.69 -14.44
N PRO A 993 31.28 -79.04 -14.92
CA PRO A 993 30.24 -78.22 -15.57
C PRO A 993 28.80 -78.49 -15.06
N THR A 994 27.82 -77.97 -15.82
CA THR A 994 26.39 -78.33 -16.00
C THR A 994 25.91 -79.73 -15.54
N GLU A 995 24.62 -80.02 -15.26
CA GLU A 995 23.39 -79.50 -15.91
C GLU A 995 22.07 -79.85 -15.16
N SER A 996 20.98 -79.11 -15.42
CA SER A 996 19.55 -79.43 -15.15
C SER A 996 19.08 -79.60 -13.67
N GLY A 997 17.81 -79.34 -13.31
CA GLY A 997 16.68 -78.72 -14.05
C GLY A 997 15.34 -78.88 -13.31
N ALA A 998 14.29 -78.17 -13.78
CA ALA A 998 12.85 -78.37 -13.46
C ALA A 998 12.38 -78.11 -11.99
N GLU A 999 11.13 -77.74 -11.66
CA GLU A 999 10.00 -77.25 -12.48
C GLU A 999 8.95 -76.44 -11.63
N THR A 1000 8.68 -75.20 -12.06
CA THR A 1000 7.33 -74.60 -12.32
C THR A 1000 6.28 -74.42 -11.16
N PRO A 1001 4.98 -74.06 -11.39
CA PRO A 1001 4.49 -72.69 -11.12
C PRO A 1001 3.28 -72.64 -10.12
N ILE A 1002 2.57 -71.52 -9.90
CA ILE A 1002 1.41 -71.01 -10.69
C ILE A 1002 0.97 -69.61 -10.15
N ASP A 1003 0.49 -68.76 -11.07
CA ASP A 1003 -0.44 -67.59 -11.03
C ASP A 1003 -0.86 -66.88 -9.71
N GLY A 1004 -1.23 -65.59 -9.72
CA GLY A 1004 -1.27 -64.62 -10.84
C GLY A 1004 -2.42 -63.59 -10.74
N HIS A 1005 -2.19 -62.35 -11.23
CA HIS A 1005 -3.10 -61.18 -11.18
C HIS A 1005 -3.34 -60.61 -9.75
N THR A 1006 -3.75 -59.36 -9.45
CA THR A 1006 -3.91 -58.01 -10.09
C THR A 1006 -4.11 -57.01 -8.92
N VAL A 1007 -3.89 -55.67 -8.93
CA VAL A 1007 -3.48 -54.62 -9.90
C VAL A 1007 -2.82 -53.51 -9.02
N VAL A 1008 -1.64 -52.92 -9.26
CA VAL A 1008 -1.10 -52.10 -10.39
C VAL A 1008 -1.50 -50.61 -10.31
N THR A 1009 -0.62 -49.61 -10.12
CA THR A 1009 0.83 -49.64 -9.79
C THR A 1009 1.37 -48.55 -8.81
N PRO A 1010 1.70 -47.27 -9.16
CA PRO A 1010 2.98 -46.72 -8.65
C PRO A 1010 3.03 -45.26 -8.13
N THR A 1011 3.85 -45.01 -7.10
CA THR A 1011 5.16 -44.29 -7.16
C THR A 1011 5.83 -44.31 -5.77
N ARG A 1012 6.92 -45.05 -5.53
CA ARG A 1012 8.36 -44.80 -5.84
C ARG A 1012 9.04 -43.66 -5.03
N SER A 1013 9.61 -44.00 -3.86
CA SER A 1013 10.98 -43.60 -3.48
C SER A 1013 11.43 -44.27 -2.17
N THR A 1014 12.40 -45.18 -2.22
CA THR A 1014 13.22 -45.56 -1.06
C THR A 1014 14.61 -45.99 -1.51
N SER A 1015 15.58 -45.64 -0.68
CA SER A 1015 17.03 -45.77 -0.80
C SER A 1015 17.57 -47.14 -1.25
N ASN A 1016 18.78 -47.11 -1.83
CA ASN A 1016 19.60 -48.28 -2.14
C ASN A 1016 19.93 -49.12 -0.89
N ARG A 1017 19.04 -50.03 -0.51
CA ARG A 1017 19.46 -51.27 0.15
C ARG A 1017 20.20 -52.12 -0.88
N GLN A 1018 21.44 -52.49 -0.58
CA GLN A 1018 22.06 -53.63 -1.26
C GLN A 1018 21.17 -54.86 -1.07
N VAL A 1019 20.87 -55.56 -2.17
CA VAL A 1019 20.04 -56.77 -2.14
C VAL A 1019 20.89 -57.91 -1.59
N PHE A 1020 20.84 -58.10 -0.26
CA PHE A 1020 21.31 -59.33 0.36
C PHE A 1020 20.40 -60.49 -0.06
N ASN A 1021 20.91 -61.40 -0.88
CA ASN A 1021 20.25 -62.66 -1.17
C ASN A 1021 20.06 -63.48 0.12
N LYS A 1022 18.89 -64.09 0.27
CA LYS A 1022 18.49 -64.87 1.46
C LYS A 1022 19.16 -66.25 1.52
N SER A 1023 20.49 -66.31 1.65
CA SER A 1023 21.23 -67.57 1.82
C SER A 1023 22.52 -67.47 2.62
N ASN A 1024 22.70 -66.42 3.44
CA ASN A 1024 23.74 -66.37 4.47
C ASN A 1024 23.27 -65.51 5.66
N GLN A 1025 22.92 -66.14 6.77
CA GLN A 1025 22.71 -65.42 8.03
C GLN A 1025 24.08 -65.20 8.70
N LEU A 1026 24.48 -63.94 8.83
CA LEU A 1026 25.63 -63.56 9.65
C LEU A 1026 25.37 -64.00 11.11
N PRO A 1027 26.36 -64.58 11.81
CA PRO A 1027 26.18 -65.02 13.19
C PRO A 1027 25.84 -63.82 14.10
N PRO A 1028 25.04 -63.99 15.16
CA PRO A 1028 24.66 -62.87 16.03
C PRO A 1028 25.90 -62.24 16.69
N PHE A 1029 26.03 -60.91 16.60
CA PHE A 1029 27.09 -60.18 17.30
C PHE A 1029 26.84 -60.19 18.81
N SER A 1030 27.66 -60.92 19.54
CA SER A 1030 27.83 -60.79 20.99
C SER A 1030 29.12 -60.02 21.29
N ILE A 1031 29.09 -59.20 22.35
CA ILE A 1031 30.32 -58.66 22.93
C ILE A 1031 31.01 -59.83 23.64
N SER A 1032 32.24 -60.14 23.23
CA SER A 1032 33.04 -61.22 23.83
C SER A 1032 33.60 -60.82 25.19
N GLU A 1033 34.35 -61.74 25.82
CA GLU A 1033 35.29 -61.43 26.90
C GLU A 1033 36.11 -60.17 26.59
N TYR A 1034 36.43 -59.41 27.65
CA TYR A 1034 37.10 -58.12 27.53
C TYR A 1034 38.50 -58.26 26.94
N LYS A 1035 38.85 -57.39 26.01
CA LYS A 1035 40.14 -57.39 25.29
C LYS A 1035 40.68 -55.98 25.06
N TYR A 1036 41.89 -55.75 25.56
CA TYR A 1036 42.65 -54.52 25.37
C TYR A 1036 43.11 -54.38 23.93
N SER A 1037 43.28 -53.12 23.52
CA SER A 1037 43.84 -52.75 22.22
C SER A 1037 44.69 -51.48 22.37
N PRO A 1038 45.48 -51.09 21.34
CA PRO A 1038 46.32 -49.90 21.41
C PRO A 1038 45.57 -48.62 21.80
N LEU A 1039 44.29 -48.50 21.43
CA LEU A 1039 43.45 -47.35 21.79
C LEU A 1039 43.03 -47.33 23.26
N HIS A 1040 42.77 -48.49 23.86
CA HIS A 1040 42.53 -48.59 25.31
C HIS A 1040 43.80 -48.17 26.07
N ILE A 1041 44.95 -48.69 25.66
CA ILE A 1041 46.28 -48.37 26.23
C ILE A 1041 46.59 -46.86 26.07
N ARG A 1042 46.23 -46.27 24.93
CA ARG A 1042 46.33 -44.81 24.68
C ARG A 1042 45.44 -44.00 25.61
N LEU A 1043 44.19 -44.40 25.84
CA LEU A 1043 43.27 -43.72 26.74
C LEU A 1043 43.79 -43.77 28.18
N LEU A 1044 44.24 -44.95 28.63
CA LEU A 1044 44.84 -45.17 29.94
C LEU A 1044 46.07 -44.29 30.14
N HIS A 1045 47.03 -44.30 29.21
CA HIS A 1045 48.18 -43.40 29.28
C HIS A 1045 47.76 -41.93 29.38
N SER A 1046 46.86 -41.47 28.49
CA SER A 1046 46.40 -40.07 28.46
C SER A 1046 45.78 -39.60 29.77
N VAL A 1047 45.04 -40.46 30.46
CA VAL A 1047 44.41 -40.17 31.76
C VAL A 1047 45.43 -40.15 32.90
N PHE A 1048 46.30 -41.17 32.99
CA PHE A 1048 47.37 -41.21 34.00
C PHE A 1048 48.37 -40.07 33.82
N ASP A 1049 48.70 -39.69 32.58
CA ASP A 1049 49.58 -38.56 32.26
C ASP A 1049 49.04 -37.24 32.82
N SER A 1050 47.72 -37.03 32.75
CA SER A 1050 47.04 -35.85 33.32
C SER A 1050 47.02 -35.87 34.85
N ILE A 1051 46.65 -37.00 35.47
CA ILE A 1051 46.64 -37.17 36.94
C ILE A 1051 48.05 -36.91 37.51
N GLU A 1052 49.07 -37.52 36.91
CA GLU A 1052 50.47 -37.31 37.30
C GLU A 1052 50.95 -35.87 37.02
N THR A 1053 50.33 -35.13 36.11
CA THR A 1053 50.70 -33.73 35.85
C THR A 1053 50.20 -32.81 36.94
N ASP A 1054 48.99 -33.03 37.47
CA ASP A 1054 48.53 -32.35 38.68
C ASP A 1054 49.41 -32.70 39.90
N VAL A 1055 49.72 -33.99 40.08
CA VAL A 1055 50.62 -34.45 41.14
C VAL A 1055 52.02 -33.84 40.99
N ARG A 1056 52.56 -33.74 39.77
CA ARG A 1056 53.85 -33.07 39.51
C ARG A 1056 53.78 -31.58 39.81
N ALA A 1057 52.67 -30.90 39.48
CA ALA A 1057 52.47 -29.50 39.84
C ALA A 1057 52.47 -29.31 41.37
N TRP A 1058 51.77 -30.17 42.13
CA TRP A 1058 51.79 -30.16 43.60
C TRP A 1058 53.18 -30.46 44.19
N LYS A 1059 53.95 -31.37 43.58
CA LYS A 1059 55.36 -31.63 43.99
C LYS A 1059 56.31 -30.48 43.65
N SER A 1060 55.90 -29.53 42.78
CA SER A 1060 56.73 -28.40 42.34
C SER A 1060 56.42 -27.07 43.05
N ASP A 1061 55.37 -27.01 43.89
CA ASP A 1061 55.09 -25.86 44.74
C ASP A 1061 56.05 -25.87 45.95
N PRO A 1062 57.00 -24.92 46.07
CA PRO A 1062 57.94 -24.89 47.19
C PRO A 1062 57.32 -24.36 48.48
N THR A 1063 56.06 -23.87 48.46
CA THR A 1063 55.42 -23.19 49.59
C THR A 1063 54.62 -24.13 50.50
N LYS A 1064 54.32 -25.36 50.04
CA LYS A 1064 53.48 -26.33 50.77
C LYS A 1064 53.98 -27.77 50.57
N PRO A 1065 53.99 -28.62 51.60
CA PRO A 1065 54.19 -30.06 51.41
C PRO A 1065 52.99 -30.68 50.69
N ILE A 1066 53.22 -31.74 49.91
CA ILE A 1066 52.16 -32.37 49.10
C ILE A 1066 51.00 -32.97 49.92
N THR A 1067 51.23 -33.27 51.20
CA THR A 1067 50.19 -33.64 52.17
C THR A 1067 49.07 -32.60 52.26
N ASP A 1068 49.44 -31.32 52.20
CA ASP A 1068 48.51 -30.20 52.38
C ASP A 1068 47.70 -29.98 51.10
N ALA A 1069 48.30 -30.26 49.93
CA ALA A 1069 47.60 -30.29 48.66
C ALA A 1069 46.58 -31.43 48.58
N ILE A 1070 46.93 -32.64 49.05
CA ILE A 1070 46.04 -33.82 49.06
C ILE A 1070 44.85 -33.61 50.01
N ASN A 1071 45.08 -32.96 51.16
CA ASN A 1071 44.05 -32.73 52.18
C ASN A 1071 43.23 -31.43 51.95
N HIS A 1072 43.61 -30.58 50.99
CA HIS A 1072 42.90 -29.34 50.68
C HIS A 1072 41.45 -29.60 50.21
N ALA A 1073 40.50 -28.80 50.71
CA ALA A 1073 39.07 -28.96 50.42
C ALA A 1073 38.77 -29.03 48.90
N ASP A 1074 39.32 -28.08 48.13
CA ASP A 1074 39.13 -28.00 46.67
C ASP A 1074 39.62 -29.25 45.90
N ASN A 1075 40.56 -30.01 46.47
CA ASN A 1075 41.15 -31.19 45.84
C ASN A 1075 40.47 -32.50 46.25
N GLN A 1076 39.54 -32.49 47.23
CA GLN A 1076 38.92 -33.72 47.75
C GLN A 1076 38.20 -34.54 46.66
N ILE A 1077 37.52 -33.88 45.72
CA ILE A 1077 36.84 -34.54 44.59
C ILE A 1077 37.86 -35.29 43.71
N PHE A 1078 38.99 -34.66 43.38
CA PHE A 1078 40.07 -35.28 42.62
C PHE A 1078 40.70 -36.45 43.39
N CYS A 1079 41.01 -36.28 44.68
CA CYS A 1079 41.57 -37.34 45.52
C CYS A 1079 40.64 -38.57 45.58
N VAL A 1080 39.33 -38.37 45.78
CA VAL A 1080 38.34 -39.47 45.79
C VAL A 1080 38.23 -40.14 44.42
N ASN A 1081 38.13 -39.36 43.33
CA ASN A 1081 38.09 -39.92 41.97
C ASN A 1081 39.35 -40.73 41.65
N VAL A 1082 40.54 -40.24 42.02
CA VAL A 1082 41.82 -40.93 41.79
C VAL A 1082 41.92 -42.21 42.63
N ILE A 1083 41.47 -42.23 43.88
CA ILE A 1083 41.43 -43.45 44.71
C ILE A 1083 40.52 -44.53 44.07
N HIS A 1084 39.37 -44.15 43.53
CA HIS A 1084 38.52 -45.09 42.81
C HIS A 1084 39.18 -45.61 41.51
N ILE A 1085 39.88 -44.76 40.76
CA ILE A 1085 40.65 -45.19 39.57
C ILE A 1085 41.77 -46.17 39.97
N ILE A 1086 42.51 -45.91 41.05
CA ILE A 1086 43.53 -46.82 41.59
C ILE A 1086 42.91 -48.17 41.95
N SER A 1087 41.78 -48.18 42.65
CA SER A 1087 41.07 -49.40 43.06
C SER A 1087 40.62 -50.22 41.85
N GLN A 1088 39.93 -49.61 40.89
CA GLN A 1088 39.42 -50.27 39.69
C GLN A 1088 40.55 -50.76 38.78
N MET A 1089 41.59 -49.95 38.58
CA MET A 1089 42.76 -50.36 37.80
C MET A 1089 43.59 -51.45 38.49
N SER A 1090 43.60 -51.55 39.82
CA SER A 1090 44.29 -52.63 40.53
C SER A 1090 43.62 -53.98 40.31
N ASP A 1091 42.29 -54.05 40.42
CA ASP A 1091 41.50 -55.25 40.13
C ASP A 1091 41.67 -55.67 38.66
N ILE A 1092 41.43 -54.73 37.73
CA ILE A 1092 41.63 -54.91 36.29
C ILE A 1092 43.03 -55.43 35.95
N LEU A 1093 44.09 -54.83 36.51
CA LEU A 1093 45.47 -55.25 36.21
C LEU A 1093 45.82 -56.58 36.88
N CYS A 1094 45.21 -56.95 38.00
CA CYS A 1094 45.39 -58.29 38.55
C CYS A 1094 44.81 -59.34 37.61
N ASN A 1095 43.60 -59.13 37.10
CA ASN A 1095 42.93 -60.07 36.19
C ASN A 1095 43.65 -60.13 34.82
N ALA A 1096 44.10 -58.98 34.30
CA ALA A 1096 44.93 -58.87 33.09
C ALA A 1096 46.39 -59.35 33.25
N CYS A 1097 46.77 -59.87 34.44
CA CYS A 1097 48.05 -60.55 34.70
C CYS A 1097 47.88 -62.05 35.04
N GLY A 1098 46.70 -62.63 34.81
CA GLY A 1098 46.40 -64.02 35.20
C GLY A 1098 46.08 -64.20 36.69
N GLY A 1099 45.74 -63.11 37.40
CA GLY A 1099 45.39 -63.08 38.81
C GLY A 1099 46.53 -62.66 39.73
N LEU A 1100 46.27 -62.67 41.04
CA LEU A 1100 47.21 -62.20 42.06
C LEU A 1100 48.44 -63.13 42.22
N LEU A 1101 48.30 -64.42 41.92
CA LEU A 1101 49.35 -65.43 42.12
C LEU A 1101 50.55 -65.24 41.16
N PRO A 1102 50.38 -65.09 39.83
CA PRO A 1102 51.48 -64.75 38.93
C PRO A 1102 52.21 -63.45 39.29
N LEU A 1103 51.47 -62.42 39.73
CA LEU A 1103 52.04 -61.15 40.18
C LEU A 1103 52.93 -61.32 41.41
N LEU A 1104 52.47 -62.07 42.42
CA LEU A 1104 53.26 -62.37 43.62
C LEU A 1104 54.49 -63.24 43.30
N ALA A 1105 54.36 -64.21 42.39
CA ALA A 1105 55.47 -65.05 41.95
C ALA A 1105 56.55 -64.23 41.20
N SER A 1106 56.15 -63.33 40.29
CA SER A 1106 57.09 -62.43 39.61
C SER A 1106 57.78 -61.47 40.60
N ALA A 1107 57.02 -60.88 41.52
CA ALA A 1107 57.54 -59.94 42.54
C ALA A 1107 58.52 -60.59 43.55
N THR A 1108 58.44 -61.91 43.74
CA THR A 1108 59.33 -62.68 44.65
C THR A 1108 60.44 -63.44 43.90
N SER A 1109 60.49 -63.37 42.57
CA SER A 1109 61.52 -64.00 41.75
C SER A 1109 62.87 -63.26 41.83
N ALA A 1110 63.97 -64.02 41.85
CA ALA A 1110 65.33 -63.47 42.03
C ALA A 1110 65.89 -62.74 40.79
N SER A 1111 65.27 -62.87 39.62
CA SER A 1111 65.68 -62.20 38.37
C SER A 1111 64.76 -61.04 37.93
N HIS A 1112 63.57 -60.89 38.53
CA HIS A 1112 62.54 -59.93 38.12
C HIS A 1112 62.10 -60.03 36.64
N GLU A 1113 62.25 -61.20 36.02
CA GLU A 1113 61.86 -61.43 34.62
C GLU A 1113 60.33 -61.58 34.47
N ALA A 1114 59.77 -60.85 33.51
CA ALA A 1114 58.32 -60.74 33.30
C ALA A 1114 57.74 -61.85 32.40
N GLU A 1115 58.54 -62.85 32.02
CA GLU A 1115 58.18 -63.89 31.04
C GLU A 1115 57.22 -64.97 31.58
N VAL A 1116 56.94 -64.97 32.89
CA VAL A 1116 56.00 -65.89 33.57
C VAL A 1116 54.53 -65.44 33.45
N LEU A 1117 54.26 -64.29 32.83
CA LEU A 1117 52.92 -63.72 32.66
C LEU A 1117 52.30 -64.13 31.32
N GLU A 1118 51.25 -64.96 31.35
CA GLU A 1118 50.43 -65.26 30.17
C GLU A 1118 49.68 -64.01 29.67
N ASN A 1119 49.47 -63.92 28.35
CA ASN A 1119 48.71 -62.82 27.73
C ASN A 1119 47.18 -62.99 27.94
N SER A 1120 46.67 -62.75 29.15
CA SER A 1120 45.21 -62.61 29.34
C SER A 1120 44.69 -61.28 28.75
N GLU A 1121 43.44 -61.28 28.30
CA GLU A 1121 42.71 -60.09 27.79
C GLU A 1121 43.45 -59.25 26.71
N GLY A 1122 44.46 -59.78 26.03
CA GLY A 1122 45.20 -59.06 24.97
C GLY A 1122 46.05 -57.87 25.45
N LEU A 1123 46.26 -57.71 26.77
CA LEU A 1123 47.19 -56.72 27.30
C LEU A 1123 48.59 -57.35 27.42
N SER A 1124 49.60 -56.77 26.76
CA SER A 1124 50.95 -57.33 26.84
C SER A 1124 51.58 -57.11 28.23
N PRO A 1125 52.29 -58.10 28.82
CA PRO A 1125 52.91 -58.00 30.13
C PRO A 1125 53.78 -56.75 30.34
N TYR A 1126 54.51 -56.30 29.30
CA TYR A 1126 55.28 -55.06 29.33
C TYR A 1126 54.40 -53.82 29.61
N ASN A 1127 53.25 -53.71 28.94
CA ASN A 1127 52.32 -52.59 29.13
C ASN A 1127 51.56 -52.72 30.46
N ALA A 1128 51.16 -53.94 30.85
CA ALA A 1128 50.56 -54.20 32.15
C ALA A 1128 51.48 -53.76 33.30
N LEU A 1129 52.74 -54.20 33.29
CA LEU A 1129 53.76 -53.83 34.28
C LEU A 1129 54.04 -52.31 34.28
N LYS A 1130 54.08 -51.69 33.09
CA LYS A 1130 54.29 -50.24 32.93
C LYS A 1130 53.15 -49.44 33.56
N ILE A 1131 51.89 -49.86 33.39
CA ILE A 1131 50.73 -49.19 33.99
C ILE A 1131 50.67 -49.49 35.50
N LEU A 1132 50.93 -50.73 35.92
CA LEU A 1132 50.95 -51.14 37.33
C LEU A 1132 51.93 -50.29 38.16
N LYS A 1133 53.15 -50.03 37.64
CA LYS A 1133 54.13 -49.14 38.30
C LYS A 1133 53.61 -47.71 38.52
N ARG A 1134 52.74 -47.19 37.63
CA ARG A 1134 52.08 -45.88 37.80
C ARG A 1134 51.00 -45.95 38.87
N VAL A 1135 50.17 -47.00 38.84
CA VAL A 1135 49.11 -47.24 39.84
C VAL A 1135 49.70 -47.39 41.24
N MET A 1136 50.80 -48.12 41.39
CA MET A 1136 51.55 -48.23 42.66
C MET A 1136 52.04 -46.86 43.15
N SER A 1137 52.73 -46.09 42.30
CA SER A 1137 53.24 -44.76 42.70
C SER A 1137 52.13 -43.75 43.07
N LEU A 1138 50.93 -43.91 42.51
CA LEU A 1138 49.74 -43.15 42.90
C LEU A 1138 49.11 -43.70 44.20
N ALA A 1139 49.11 -45.01 44.43
CA ALA A 1139 48.66 -45.62 45.69
C ALA A 1139 49.57 -45.23 46.87
N ASP A 1140 50.90 -45.21 46.68
CA ASP A 1140 51.88 -44.73 47.64
C ASP A 1140 51.58 -43.29 48.11
N LEU A 1141 51.06 -42.45 47.19
CA LEU A 1141 50.78 -41.05 47.43
C LEU A 1141 49.39 -40.80 48.02
N PHE A 1142 48.33 -41.39 47.44
CA PHE A 1142 46.93 -41.09 47.80
C PHE A 1142 46.36 -42.03 48.87
N ILE A 1143 46.96 -43.21 49.08
CA ILE A 1143 46.49 -44.22 50.03
C ILE A 1143 47.49 -44.37 51.19
N LEU A 1144 48.77 -44.65 50.90
CA LEU A 1144 49.75 -45.01 51.95
C LEU A 1144 50.38 -43.81 52.68
N ASN A 1145 50.56 -42.67 52.02
CA ASN A 1145 50.96 -41.42 52.69
C ASN A 1145 49.86 -40.80 53.58
N LYS A 1146 48.64 -41.35 53.58
CA LYS A 1146 47.47 -40.77 54.25
C LYS A 1146 47.40 -41.18 55.73
N TYR A 1147 48.36 -40.73 56.52
CA TYR A 1147 48.28 -40.82 57.98
C TYR A 1147 46.99 -40.11 58.48
N TYR A 1148 46.25 -40.80 59.35
CA TYR A 1148 44.92 -40.44 59.85
C TYR A 1148 43.77 -40.44 58.83
N MET A 1149 43.28 -41.64 58.55
CA MET A 1149 41.83 -41.87 58.39
C MET A 1149 41.09 -41.44 59.67
N VAL A 1150 40.28 -40.39 59.59
CA VAL A 1150 39.16 -40.12 60.51
C VAL A 1150 37.98 -39.66 59.66
N ASN A 1151 36.81 -40.26 59.89
CA ASN A 1151 35.56 -40.04 59.15
C ASN A 1151 35.64 -40.40 57.65
N LEU A 1152 35.51 -41.71 57.40
CA LEU A 1152 34.85 -42.27 56.22
C LEU A 1152 33.38 -42.56 56.62
#